data_AF-A0A9D5JL00-F1
#
_entry.id   AF-A0A9D5JL00-F1
#
_cell.length_a   1.000
_cell.length_b   1.000
_cell.length_c   1.000
_cell.angle_alpha   90.00
_cell.angle_beta   90.00
_cell.angle_gamma   90.00
#
_symmetry.space_group_name_H-M   'P 1'
#
loop_
_entity.id
_entity.type
_entity.pdbx_description
1 polymer ?
#
loop_
_entity_poly.entity_id
_entity_poly.type
_entity_poly.pdbx_seq_one_letter_code
_entity_poly.pdbx_strand_id
1 'polypeptide(L)'
;MTQSKVVTRFAPSPTGFLHIGGARTALFNWLFARRHGGKFRLRIEDTDSARSTSETTQAILNGMAWLGLNYDGDVVYQSRRADQHTAVALHMLEKGAAYRCYCTSEELEDLRKQYREQGIALRSPWRDASIIDTPDRPYTVRFRVPDGQTSIHDQVQGGITWENDQFDDLVLLRTDGTPTYMLAVVVDDHNMGVTHIIRGDDHLINAGKQSLIYKAMGWDISAWAHLPLIHGPDGKKLSKRHGAPGVEAYRDMGYTASGLRNYLLKLGWSHGDQEVFLGDEAQHLFDLGSINAAPARLDSDKMGYINGQHVMAMDDDRFLADVRPFIKDAHGKPLTEAQSRALARAVKTLKPRTKNFRDAAAQVAYILLERPYEITGKAAVSLKKSDVIDHLDALILDLDSIKSGDWSVDTLHDRINFCAERHSMGFGKIGQPVRAALTAGHPAPDLSQVLFVLGRNETLARLRDAVRDFGRQNRKERGWKMKSKIKQTGTATLIIENEGYDLPVYSGSMGPPGIDVRSLYKQTGHFTFDPGYTSTCSAESQITFTDGSEGQLLYRGYPIEQLAEESTFLEVAYLLINGELPDHNAYHKFEKIITRHTMLHDSIEQFFRGFRRDAHPMAMMCGTVGALSGFYHDDDAHTTVNEARDMAIYRLIAKIPTIAARAYKYSIGQPRVYPNNSLSYAENFMHMCFSVPAEKYRISPVVVRAIDKIFILHADHEQNASTSTVRMAGSSGANPYACIAAGIACLWGPSHGGANEACLNMLREIGTVDRIPEFIARAKDRFDPFRLMGFGHRVYKNFDPRSRVMQKVAHEVLDELDLNDPILNVAKELEKIALEDEYFAGKKLYPNVDFYSGIVLNALGFPTSMFTVLFALARTVGWISQWNEMLEDPGQRIGRPRQLYSGATPRDYVPVSGR
;
A
#
# COMPACT_ATOMS: atom_id res chain seq x y z
N MET A 1 -3.17 68.19 -28.38
CA MET A 1 -3.96 68.01 -27.14
C MET A 1 -3.24 67.00 -26.27
N THR A 2 -3.15 67.21 -24.95
CA THR A 2 -2.71 66.16 -24.03
C THR A 2 -3.79 65.08 -23.96
N GLN A 3 -3.46 63.83 -24.28
CA GLN A 3 -4.39 62.72 -24.03
C GLN A 3 -4.75 62.69 -22.54
N SER A 4 -6.05 62.72 -22.24
CA SER A 4 -6.53 62.45 -20.89
C SER A 4 -6.13 61.02 -20.51
N LYS A 5 -5.45 60.86 -19.37
CA LYS A 5 -5.04 59.53 -18.92
C LYS A 5 -6.28 58.68 -18.68
N VAL A 6 -6.31 57.50 -19.28
CA VAL A 6 -7.45 56.57 -19.17
C VAL A 6 -7.75 56.29 -17.71
N VAL A 7 -9.02 56.41 -17.33
CA VAL A 7 -9.57 55.93 -16.06
C VAL A 7 -10.73 55.02 -16.37
N THR A 8 -10.67 53.80 -15.85
CA THR A 8 -11.71 52.77 -15.86
C THR A 8 -12.15 52.45 -14.43
N ARG A 9 -13.26 51.73 -14.25
CA ARG A 9 -13.67 51.26 -12.92
C ARG A 9 -14.48 49.98 -12.95
N PHE A 10 -14.15 49.06 -12.05
CA PHE A 10 -15.06 48.00 -11.66
C PHE A 10 -16.01 48.51 -10.57
N ALA A 11 -17.31 48.30 -10.76
CA ALA A 11 -18.38 48.82 -9.91
C ALA A 11 -19.36 47.72 -9.48
N PRO A 12 -18.95 46.73 -8.66
CA PRO A 12 -19.84 45.66 -8.21
C PRO A 12 -20.74 46.08 -7.03
N SER A 13 -22.03 45.75 -7.11
CA SER A 13 -22.93 45.75 -5.95
C SER A 13 -22.69 44.46 -5.13
N PRO A 14 -22.41 44.53 -3.81
CA PRO A 14 -21.93 43.41 -3.00
C PRO A 14 -23.06 42.44 -2.61
N THR A 15 -23.65 41.80 -3.61
CA THR A 15 -24.86 40.95 -3.54
C THR A 15 -24.54 39.45 -3.63
N GLY A 16 -23.31 39.07 -3.24
CA GLY A 16 -22.76 37.72 -3.36
C GLY A 16 -21.31 37.72 -3.86
N PHE A 17 -20.80 36.54 -4.19
CA PHE A 17 -19.42 36.32 -4.66
C PHE A 17 -19.11 36.97 -6.02
N LEU A 18 -17.81 37.12 -6.32
CA LEU A 18 -17.32 37.58 -7.62
C LEU A 18 -17.47 36.49 -8.69
N HIS A 19 -18.69 36.36 -9.22
CA HIS A 19 -19.03 35.53 -10.38
C HIS A 19 -18.23 35.92 -11.65
N ILE A 20 -18.07 34.96 -12.57
CA ILE A 20 -17.17 35.08 -13.73
C ILE A 20 -17.47 36.27 -14.67
N GLY A 21 -18.73 36.70 -14.79
CA GLY A 21 -19.11 37.86 -15.60
C GLY A 21 -18.55 39.17 -15.02
N GLY A 22 -18.69 39.34 -13.70
CA GLY A 22 -18.02 40.41 -12.96
C GLY A 22 -16.49 40.33 -13.05
N ALA A 23 -15.92 39.13 -12.92
CA ALA A 23 -14.48 38.92 -13.03
C ALA A 23 -13.92 39.30 -14.42
N ARG A 24 -14.61 38.92 -15.51
CA ARG A 24 -14.28 39.35 -16.88
C ARG A 24 -14.38 40.87 -17.02
N THR A 25 -15.43 41.48 -16.47
CA THR A 25 -15.63 42.93 -16.52
C THR A 25 -14.50 43.67 -15.78
N ALA A 26 -14.12 43.21 -14.58
CA ALA A 26 -12.97 43.72 -13.84
C ALA A 26 -11.66 43.57 -14.63
N LEU A 27 -11.41 42.38 -15.22
CA LEU A 27 -10.26 42.10 -16.07
C LEU A 27 -10.17 43.05 -17.26
N PHE A 28 -11.26 43.29 -17.99
CA PHE A 28 -11.26 44.15 -19.18
C PHE A 28 -11.03 45.62 -18.80
N ASN A 29 -11.63 46.11 -17.71
CA ASN A 29 -11.36 47.44 -17.15
C ASN A 29 -9.88 47.58 -16.73
N TRP A 30 -9.31 46.54 -16.11
CA TRP A 30 -7.91 46.51 -15.65
C TRP A 30 -6.93 46.49 -16.84
N LEU A 31 -7.09 45.56 -17.77
CA LEU A 31 -6.24 45.44 -18.97
C LEU A 31 -6.21 46.75 -19.78
N PHE A 32 -7.37 47.37 -20.02
CA PHE A 32 -7.44 48.64 -20.73
C PHE A 32 -6.71 49.77 -20.01
N ALA A 33 -6.90 49.89 -18.68
CA ALA A 33 -6.16 50.87 -17.90
C ALA A 33 -4.64 50.62 -17.92
N ARG A 34 -4.20 49.36 -17.82
CA ARG A 34 -2.78 49.02 -17.82
C ARG A 34 -2.11 49.30 -19.16
N ARG A 35 -2.73 48.91 -20.30
CA ARG A 35 -2.21 49.23 -21.64
C ARG A 35 -2.02 50.72 -21.86
N HIS A 36 -3.00 51.53 -21.47
CA HIS A 36 -3.02 52.97 -21.74
C HIS A 36 -2.34 53.83 -20.64
N GLY A 37 -1.54 53.23 -19.74
CA GLY A 37 -0.86 53.96 -18.67
C GLY A 37 -1.79 54.70 -17.70
N GLY A 38 -3.01 54.18 -17.57
CA GLY A 38 -4.16 54.75 -16.89
C GLY A 38 -4.37 54.22 -15.47
N LYS A 39 -5.57 54.47 -14.93
CA LYS A 39 -6.00 54.03 -13.59
C LYS A 39 -7.20 53.10 -13.65
N PHE A 40 -7.12 51.96 -12.98
CA PHE A 40 -8.24 51.06 -12.72
C PHE A 40 -8.77 51.30 -11.30
N ARG A 41 -9.99 51.82 -11.17
CA ARG A 41 -10.60 52.10 -9.85
C ARG A 41 -11.55 50.98 -9.41
N LEU A 42 -11.76 50.85 -8.09
CA LEU A 42 -12.82 50.04 -7.52
C LEU A 42 -13.87 50.92 -6.82
N ARG A 43 -15.14 50.71 -7.15
CA ARG A 43 -16.29 51.22 -6.39
C ARG A 43 -17.16 50.06 -5.92
N ILE A 44 -17.51 50.02 -4.64
CA ILE A 44 -18.55 49.11 -4.14
C ILE A 44 -19.89 49.86 -4.19
N GLU A 45 -20.88 49.29 -4.88
CA GLU A 45 -22.21 49.89 -5.03
C GLU A 45 -23.17 49.29 -3.98
N ASP A 46 -22.95 49.71 -2.73
CA ASP A 46 -23.54 49.21 -1.49
C ASP A 46 -24.82 49.95 -1.03
N THR A 47 -25.55 50.55 -1.97
CA THR A 47 -26.79 51.32 -1.70
C THR A 47 -28.05 50.48 -1.46
N ASP A 48 -27.95 49.15 -1.62
CA ASP A 48 -28.98 48.17 -1.22
C ASP A 48 -28.57 47.53 0.11
N SER A 49 -28.81 48.22 1.22
CA SER A 49 -28.40 47.80 2.57
C SER A 49 -29.03 46.49 3.03
N ALA A 50 -30.17 46.08 2.45
CA ALA A 50 -30.81 44.80 2.71
C ALA A 50 -30.11 43.62 2.01
N ARG A 51 -29.17 43.87 1.08
CA ARG A 51 -28.43 42.84 0.33
C ARG A 51 -26.91 43.02 0.34
N SER A 52 -26.41 44.09 0.95
CA SER A 52 -25.00 44.47 0.97
C SER A 52 -24.40 44.15 2.34
N THR A 53 -23.50 43.17 2.43
CA THR A 53 -22.84 42.80 3.69
C THR A 53 -21.32 43.01 3.64
N SER A 54 -20.69 42.98 4.80
CA SER A 54 -19.22 42.99 4.91
C SER A 54 -18.60 41.73 4.31
N GLU A 55 -19.21 40.55 4.48
CA GLU A 55 -18.69 39.29 3.94
C GLU A 55 -18.76 39.24 2.41
N THR A 56 -19.88 39.67 1.80
CA THR A 56 -20.00 39.70 0.33
C THR A 56 -19.05 40.72 -0.29
N THR A 57 -18.85 41.86 0.37
CA THR A 57 -17.83 42.86 -0.02
C THR A 57 -16.43 42.26 0.06
N GLN A 58 -16.07 41.61 1.18
CA GLN A 58 -14.75 41.00 1.35
C GLN A 58 -14.52 39.83 0.39
N ALA A 59 -15.56 39.05 0.06
CA ALA A 59 -15.48 37.98 -0.94
C ALA A 59 -15.12 38.51 -2.34
N ILE A 60 -15.66 39.68 -2.72
CA ILE A 60 -15.30 40.35 -3.98
C ILE A 60 -13.85 40.83 -3.95
N LEU A 61 -13.41 41.46 -2.85
CA LEU A 61 -12.02 41.90 -2.69
C LEU A 61 -11.04 40.72 -2.76
N ASN A 62 -11.32 39.63 -2.05
CA ASN A 62 -10.53 38.39 -2.06
C ASN A 62 -10.47 37.78 -3.46
N GLY A 63 -11.60 37.78 -4.20
CA GLY A 63 -11.66 37.27 -5.57
C GLY A 63 -10.81 38.08 -6.55
N MET A 64 -10.83 39.41 -6.47
CA MET A 64 -9.96 40.26 -7.29
C MET A 64 -8.48 40.14 -6.91
N ALA A 65 -8.17 40.09 -5.62
CA ALA A 65 -6.81 39.92 -5.12
C ALA A 65 -6.20 38.58 -5.57
N TRP A 66 -6.98 37.49 -5.52
CA TRP A 66 -6.56 36.19 -6.06
C TRP A 66 -6.31 36.22 -7.57
N LEU A 67 -7.14 36.93 -8.34
CA LEU A 67 -6.90 37.17 -9.77
C LEU A 67 -5.74 38.15 -10.05
N GLY A 68 -5.15 38.79 -9.03
CA GLY A 68 -4.13 39.83 -9.19
C GLY A 68 -4.63 41.10 -9.89
N LEU A 69 -5.93 41.39 -9.84
CA LEU A 69 -6.56 42.57 -10.46
C LEU A 69 -6.42 43.80 -9.54
N ASN A 70 -5.17 44.20 -9.31
CA ASN A 70 -4.82 45.32 -8.42
C ASN A 70 -5.37 46.64 -8.97
N TYR A 71 -6.15 47.34 -8.15
CA TYR A 71 -6.75 48.65 -8.41
C TYR A 71 -5.92 49.79 -7.80
N ASP A 72 -6.12 51.00 -8.32
CA ASP A 72 -5.29 52.17 -8.06
C ASP A 72 -6.00 53.14 -7.10
N GLY A 73 -5.43 53.31 -5.90
CA GLY A 73 -6.01 54.13 -4.82
C GLY A 73 -7.15 53.44 -4.07
N ASP A 74 -7.83 54.20 -3.22
CA ASP A 74 -8.78 53.66 -2.24
C ASP A 74 -10.05 53.05 -2.84
N VAL A 75 -10.61 52.07 -2.12
CA VAL A 75 -11.93 51.49 -2.42
C VAL A 75 -13.00 52.53 -2.09
N VAL A 76 -13.78 52.93 -3.10
CA VAL A 76 -14.84 53.92 -2.91
C VAL A 76 -16.16 53.24 -2.63
N TYR A 77 -16.83 53.60 -1.54
CA TYR A 77 -18.14 53.09 -1.17
C TYR A 77 -19.22 54.09 -1.59
N GLN A 78 -20.31 53.60 -2.18
CA GLN A 78 -21.38 54.46 -2.70
C GLN A 78 -22.30 54.95 -1.58
N SER A 79 -22.57 54.10 -0.58
CA SER A 79 -23.28 54.46 0.65
C SER A 79 -22.71 55.72 1.32
N ARG A 80 -21.38 55.81 1.41
CA ARG A 80 -20.63 56.91 2.04
C ARG A 80 -20.61 58.22 1.23
N ARG A 81 -21.32 58.28 0.09
CA ARG A 81 -21.41 59.47 -0.78
C ARG A 81 -22.86 59.89 -1.08
N ALA A 82 -23.85 59.32 -0.39
CA ALA A 82 -25.26 59.63 -0.60
C ALA A 82 -25.54 61.14 -0.60
N ASP A 83 -24.95 61.91 0.32
CA ASP A 83 -25.10 63.36 0.40
C ASP A 83 -24.62 64.10 -0.88
N GLN A 84 -23.54 63.59 -1.52
CA GLN A 84 -23.01 64.16 -2.77
C GLN A 84 -23.98 63.89 -3.93
N HIS A 85 -24.63 62.72 -3.95
CA HIS A 85 -25.66 62.39 -4.94
C HIS A 85 -26.90 63.27 -4.73
N THR A 86 -27.36 63.38 -3.49
CA THR A 86 -28.50 64.21 -3.09
C THR A 86 -28.30 65.68 -3.45
N ALA A 87 -27.13 66.25 -3.19
CA ALA A 87 -26.79 67.61 -3.60
C ALA A 87 -26.90 67.81 -5.13
N VAL A 88 -26.47 66.83 -5.94
CA VAL A 88 -26.62 66.89 -7.40
C VAL A 88 -28.10 66.83 -7.83
N ALA A 89 -28.92 65.95 -7.25
CA ALA A 89 -30.34 65.90 -7.60
C ALA A 89 -31.11 67.17 -7.20
N LEU A 90 -30.73 67.83 -6.10
CA LEU A 90 -31.27 69.13 -5.71
C LEU A 90 -30.83 70.24 -6.68
N HIS A 91 -29.56 70.25 -7.13
CA HIS A 91 -29.09 71.18 -8.16
C HIS A 91 -29.78 70.97 -9.52
N MET A 92 -30.10 69.72 -9.88
CA MET A 92 -30.90 69.43 -11.07
C MET A 92 -32.34 69.94 -10.93
N LEU A 93 -32.91 69.90 -9.72
CA LEU A 93 -34.24 70.43 -9.40
C LEU A 93 -34.27 71.96 -9.45
N GLU A 94 -33.25 72.64 -8.92
CA GLU A 94 -33.06 74.09 -9.03
C GLU A 94 -32.92 74.56 -10.49
N LYS A 95 -32.24 73.76 -11.33
CA LYS A 95 -32.12 73.99 -12.78
C LYS A 95 -33.37 73.62 -13.60
N GLY A 96 -34.44 73.08 -12.99
CA GLY A 96 -35.63 72.59 -13.70
C GLY A 96 -35.41 71.32 -14.54
N ALA A 97 -34.21 70.73 -14.50
CA ALA A 97 -33.89 69.44 -15.11
C ALA A 97 -34.41 68.24 -14.30
N ALA A 98 -34.89 68.49 -13.08
CA ALA A 98 -35.67 67.57 -12.27
C ALA A 98 -36.90 68.27 -11.67
N TYR A 99 -37.86 67.50 -11.17
CA TYR A 99 -39.09 67.97 -10.53
C TYR A 99 -39.45 67.12 -9.31
N ARG A 100 -40.32 67.65 -8.42
CA ARG A 100 -40.88 66.91 -7.28
C ARG A 100 -42.13 66.14 -7.72
N CYS A 101 -42.11 64.82 -7.56
CA CYS A 101 -43.22 63.92 -7.87
C CYS A 101 -43.82 63.40 -6.57
N TYR A 102 -44.99 63.92 -6.22
CA TYR A 102 -45.72 63.59 -4.99
C TYR A 102 -46.60 62.34 -5.11
N CYS A 103 -46.56 61.61 -6.24
CA CYS A 103 -47.46 60.47 -6.44
C CYS A 103 -47.17 59.32 -5.46
N THR A 104 -48.23 58.72 -4.90
CA THR A 104 -48.12 57.51 -4.08
C THR A 104 -47.69 56.30 -4.92
N SER A 105 -47.26 55.22 -4.28
CA SER A 105 -46.93 53.96 -4.97
C SER A 105 -48.10 53.41 -5.77
N GLU A 106 -49.33 53.54 -5.25
CA GLU A 106 -50.58 53.09 -5.87
C GLU A 106 -50.94 53.97 -7.07
N GLU A 107 -50.93 55.31 -6.92
CA GLU A 107 -51.08 56.27 -8.02
C GLU A 107 -50.07 56.00 -9.16
N LEU A 108 -48.83 55.60 -8.83
CA LEU A 108 -47.79 55.25 -9.80
C LEU A 108 -47.96 53.86 -10.43
N GLU A 109 -48.60 52.90 -9.76
CA GLU A 109 -48.87 51.56 -10.29
C GLU A 109 -50.00 51.63 -11.33
N ASP A 110 -51.08 52.37 -11.04
CA ASP A 110 -52.19 52.61 -11.97
C ASP A 110 -51.76 53.43 -13.19
N LEU A 111 -51.02 54.52 -13.01
CA LEU A 111 -50.45 55.30 -14.13
C LEU A 111 -49.52 54.43 -15.00
N ARG A 112 -48.71 53.55 -14.39
CA ARG A 112 -47.87 52.60 -15.13
C ARG A 112 -48.67 51.58 -15.91
N LYS A 113 -49.80 51.10 -15.37
CA LYS A 113 -50.69 50.18 -16.07
C LYS A 113 -51.31 50.88 -17.29
N GLN A 114 -51.93 52.04 -17.08
CA GLN A 114 -52.56 52.85 -18.11
C GLN A 114 -51.59 53.20 -19.26
N TYR A 115 -50.39 53.69 -18.94
CA TYR A 115 -49.40 54.06 -19.95
C TYR A 115 -48.74 52.85 -20.63
N ARG A 116 -48.60 51.71 -19.94
CA ARG A 116 -48.14 50.46 -20.57
C ARG A 116 -49.17 49.92 -21.57
N GLU A 117 -50.46 50.03 -21.27
CA GLU A 117 -51.54 49.69 -22.20
C GLU A 117 -51.56 50.63 -23.43
N GLN A 118 -51.06 51.86 -23.30
CA GLN A 118 -50.93 52.85 -24.38
C GLN A 118 -49.56 52.83 -25.10
N GLY A 119 -48.58 52.08 -24.58
CA GLY A 119 -47.23 51.97 -25.15
C GLY A 119 -46.29 53.18 -24.91
N ILE A 120 -46.65 54.11 -24.02
CA ILE A 120 -45.90 55.35 -23.75
C ILE A 120 -45.15 55.30 -22.41
N ALA A 121 -44.05 56.06 -22.26
CA ALA A 121 -43.32 56.12 -21.00
C ALA A 121 -44.04 56.91 -19.90
N LEU A 122 -43.71 56.60 -18.65
CA LEU A 122 -44.26 57.27 -17.48
C LEU A 122 -43.79 58.74 -17.42
N ARG A 123 -44.76 59.65 -17.54
CA ARG A 123 -44.66 61.07 -17.17
C ARG A 123 -45.57 61.28 -15.96
N SER A 124 -45.10 61.96 -14.92
CA SER A 124 -45.96 62.23 -13.76
C SER A 124 -46.86 63.43 -14.02
N PRO A 125 -48.11 63.48 -13.50
CA PRO A 125 -48.90 64.71 -13.52
C PRO A 125 -48.19 65.90 -12.83
N TRP A 126 -47.25 65.63 -11.90
CA TRP A 126 -46.43 66.65 -11.24
C TRP A 126 -45.25 67.17 -12.08
N ARG A 127 -45.01 66.64 -13.31
CA ARG A 127 -43.89 67.05 -14.17
C ARG A 127 -43.94 68.53 -14.51
N ASP A 128 -45.13 69.00 -14.87
CA ASP A 128 -45.40 70.33 -15.43
C ASP A 128 -46.42 71.11 -14.56
N ALA A 129 -46.51 70.75 -13.27
CA ALA A 129 -47.38 71.40 -12.29
C ALA A 129 -46.79 72.72 -11.76
N SER A 130 -47.66 73.65 -11.35
CA SER A 130 -47.26 74.91 -10.73
C SER A 130 -46.63 74.71 -9.35
N ILE A 131 -45.60 75.50 -9.03
CA ILE A 131 -44.94 75.53 -7.70
C ILE A 131 -45.90 76.01 -6.60
N ILE A 132 -47.03 76.65 -6.96
CA ILE A 132 -48.00 77.21 -6.02
C ILE A 132 -48.87 76.12 -5.35
N ASP A 133 -49.08 74.98 -6.00
CA ASP A 133 -49.96 73.89 -5.54
C ASP A 133 -49.19 72.66 -5.04
N THR A 134 -48.09 72.84 -4.29
CA THR A 134 -47.34 71.71 -3.70
C THR A 134 -48.01 71.15 -2.45
N PRO A 135 -48.46 69.88 -2.43
CA PRO A 135 -49.07 69.27 -1.25
C PRO A 135 -48.01 68.89 -0.20
N ASP A 136 -48.37 69.00 1.09
CA ASP A 136 -47.56 68.53 2.21
C ASP A 136 -47.63 66.99 2.35
N ARG A 137 -46.96 66.29 1.42
CA ARG A 137 -46.76 64.83 1.47
C ARG A 137 -45.35 64.44 0.96
N PRO A 138 -44.80 63.28 1.34
CA PRO A 138 -43.50 62.81 0.85
C PRO A 138 -43.45 62.74 -0.69
N TYR A 139 -42.30 63.06 -1.28
CA TYR A 139 -42.12 63.11 -2.73
C TYR A 139 -40.85 62.41 -3.19
N THR A 140 -40.87 61.91 -4.42
CA THR A 140 -39.65 61.52 -5.15
C THR A 140 -39.12 62.72 -5.94
N VAL A 141 -37.80 62.83 -6.10
CA VAL A 141 -37.23 63.75 -7.11
C VAL A 141 -37.05 62.97 -8.40
N ARG A 142 -37.62 63.45 -9.50
CA ARG A 142 -37.57 62.82 -10.81
C ARG A 142 -36.84 63.69 -11.83
N PHE A 143 -35.96 63.07 -12.60
CA PHE A 143 -35.36 63.68 -13.78
C PHE A 143 -36.44 63.93 -14.83
N ARG A 144 -36.49 65.16 -15.35
CA ARG A 144 -37.32 65.54 -16.50
C ARG A 144 -36.63 65.03 -17.75
N VAL A 145 -37.08 63.91 -18.31
CA VAL A 145 -36.58 63.44 -19.60
C VAL A 145 -36.97 64.46 -20.68
N PRO A 146 -36.00 64.99 -21.45
CA PRO A 146 -36.26 65.93 -22.55
C PRO A 146 -36.78 65.19 -23.78
N ASP A 147 -37.52 65.89 -24.63
CA ASP A 147 -38.11 65.29 -25.83
C ASP A 147 -37.07 65.06 -26.95
N GLY A 148 -37.44 64.36 -28.03
CA GLY A 148 -36.53 64.00 -29.13
C GLY A 148 -35.69 62.75 -28.86
N GLN A 149 -34.48 62.68 -29.43
CA GLN A 149 -33.64 61.47 -29.45
C GLN A 149 -32.42 61.56 -28.52
N THR A 150 -31.97 60.39 -28.05
CA THR A 150 -30.67 60.19 -27.40
C THR A 150 -29.87 59.09 -28.09
N SER A 151 -28.76 59.49 -28.71
CA SER A 151 -27.75 58.55 -29.22
C SER A 151 -26.55 58.42 -28.27
N ILE A 152 -25.95 57.23 -28.26
CA ILE A 152 -24.59 56.97 -27.76
C ILE A 152 -23.77 56.24 -28.84
N HIS A 153 -22.45 56.38 -28.79
CA HIS A 153 -21.52 55.55 -29.56
C HIS A 153 -20.80 54.60 -28.60
N ASP A 154 -21.14 53.31 -28.67
CA ASP A 154 -20.51 52.27 -27.88
C ASP A 154 -19.36 51.62 -28.68
N GLN A 155 -18.22 51.41 -28.02
CA GLN A 155 -17.01 50.87 -28.65
C GLN A 155 -17.08 49.36 -28.96
N VAL A 156 -18.16 48.67 -28.54
CA VAL A 156 -18.41 47.24 -28.83
C VAL A 156 -19.73 47.04 -29.58
N GLN A 157 -20.79 47.73 -29.16
CA GLN A 157 -22.15 47.59 -29.73
C GLN A 157 -22.46 48.61 -30.85
N GLY A 158 -21.57 49.57 -31.11
CA GLY A 158 -21.72 50.55 -32.18
C GLY A 158 -22.59 51.76 -31.82
N GLY A 159 -23.06 52.48 -32.84
CA GLY A 159 -23.95 53.64 -32.67
C GLY A 159 -25.39 53.19 -32.41
N ILE A 160 -25.98 53.64 -31.30
CA ILE A 160 -27.34 53.29 -30.88
C ILE A 160 -28.11 54.55 -30.54
N THR A 161 -29.35 54.64 -31.00
CA THR A 161 -30.28 55.75 -30.73
C THR A 161 -31.55 55.22 -30.08
N TRP A 162 -32.07 55.95 -29.09
CA TRP A 162 -33.39 55.76 -28.51
C TRP A 162 -34.21 57.05 -28.69
N GLU A 163 -35.51 56.90 -28.89
CA GLU A 163 -36.46 58.00 -28.67
C GLU A 163 -36.63 58.21 -27.16
N ASN A 164 -36.61 59.46 -26.70
CA ASN A 164 -36.68 59.78 -25.28
C ASN A 164 -38.09 59.54 -24.68
N ASP A 165 -39.11 59.39 -25.53
CA ASP A 165 -40.48 58.98 -25.15
C ASP A 165 -40.58 57.50 -24.73
N GLN A 166 -39.53 56.70 -24.94
CA GLN A 166 -39.37 55.33 -24.43
C GLN A 166 -38.76 55.29 -23.01
N PHE A 167 -38.34 56.43 -22.47
CA PHE A 167 -37.71 56.53 -21.15
C PHE A 167 -38.65 57.21 -20.14
N ASP A 168 -39.05 56.49 -19.08
CA ASP A 168 -39.71 57.06 -17.88
C ASP A 168 -38.92 58.25 -17.32
N ASP A 169 -39.62 59.24 -16.74
CA ASP A 169 -38.98 60.27 -15.91
C ASP A 169 -38.30 59.61 -14.69
N LEU A 170 -36.97 59.53 -14.74
CA LEU A 170 -36.15 58.68 -13.87
C LEU A 170 -36.19 59.18 -12.43
N VAL A 171 -36.51 58.30 -11.47
CA VAL A 171 -36.39 58.65 -10.05
C VAL A 171 -34.91 58.84 -9.71
N LEU A 172 -34.54 60.06 -9.29
CA LEU A 172 -33.21 60.43 -8.83
C LEU A 172 -33.09 60.22 -7.31
N LEU A 173 -34.06 60.72 -6.54
CA LEU A 173 -34.19 60.49 -5.09
C LEU A 173 -35.54 59.82 -4.77
N ARG A 174 -35.50 58.85 -3.86
CA ARG A 174 -36.67 58.20 -3.25
C ARG A 174 -37.35 59.13 -2.24
N THR A 175 -38.51 58.72 -1.69
CA THR A 175 -39.32 59.47 -0.71
C THR A 175 -38.65 59.63 0.67
N ASP A 176 -37.67 58.80 0.98
CA ASP A 176 -36.78 58.89 2.16
C ASP A 176 -35.55 59.78 1.90
N GLY A 177 -35.45 60.40 0.72
CA GLY A 177 -34.28 61.15 0.27
C GLY A 177 -33.14 60.30 -0.29
N THR A 178 -33.22 58.96 -0.21
CA THR A 178 -32.12 58.08 -0.63
C THR A 178 -31.90 58.14 -2.15
N PRO A 179 -30.68 58.37 -2.65
CA PRO A 179 -30.39 58.41 -4.08
C PRO A 179 -30.56 57.05 -4.76
N THR A 180 -30.99 57.05 -6.02
CA THR A 180 -31.08 55.83 -6.82
C THR A 180 -29.78 55.54 -7.57
N TYR A 181 -29.61 54.29 -7.98
CA TYR A 181 -28.53 53.83 -8.86
C TYR A 181 -28.33 54.74 -10.09
N MET A 182 -29.41 55.22 -10.71
CA MET A 182 -29.34 56.02 -11.94
C MET A 182 -28.61 57.36 -11.75
N LEU A 183 -28.77 57.97 -10.57
CA LEU A 183 -28.08 59.18 -10.15
C LEU A 183 -26.67 58.84 -9.64
N ALA A 184 -26.58 57.97 -8.64
CA ALA A 184 -25.36 57.70 -7.89
C ALA A 184 -24.22 57.20 -8.79
N VAL A 185 -24.50 56.34 -9.77
CA VAL A 185 -23.50 55.83 -10.72
C VAL A 185 -22.89 56.93 -11.60
N VAL A 186 -23.68 57.94 -11.97
CA VAL A 186 -23.26 59.05 -12.86
C VAL A 186 -22.44 60.08 -12.08
N VAL A 187 -22.93 60.48 -10.90
CA VAL A 187 -22.19 61.38 -9.99
C VAL A 187 -20.87 60.73 -9.57
N ASP A 188 -20.87 59.43 -9.29
CA ASP A 188 -19.66 58.71 -8.90
C ASP A 188 -18.67 58.53 -10.05
N ASP A 189 -19.13 58.22 -11.27
CA ASP A 189 -18.26 58.10 -12.44
C ASP A 189 -17.63 59.46 -12.81
N HIS A 190 -18.39 60.56 -12.72
CA HIS A 190 -17.88 61.93 -12.85
C HIS A 190 -16.84 62.26 -11.75
N ASN A 191 -17.20 62.11 -10.47
CA ASN A 191 -16.33 62.45 -9.33
C ASN A 191 -15.06 61.57 -9.25
N MET A 192 -15.09 60.35 -9.82
CA MET A 192 -13.91 59.48 -9.92
C MET A 192 -13.06 59.75 -11.17
N GLY A 193 -13.49 60.65 -12.07
CA GLY A 193 -12.81 61.01 -13.32
C GLY A 193 -12.85 59.90 -14.37
N VAL A 194 -13.91 59.10 -14.41
CA VAL A 194 -14.03 57.92 -15.28
C VAL A 194 -14.12 58.34 -16.76
N THR A 195 -13.11 57.96 -17.53
CA THR A 195 -13.06 58.21 -18.98
C THR A 195 -13.78 57.13 -19.79
N HIS A 196 -13.80 55.88 -19.32
CA HIS A 196 -14.30 54.71 -20.04
C HIS A 196 -15.10 53.81 -19.10
N ILE A 197 -16.36 53.55 -19.45
CA ILE A 197 -17.29 52.69 -18.71
C ILE A 197 -17.46 51.37 -19.48
N ILE A 198 -16.67 50.37 -19.07
CA ILE A 198 -16.71 49.02 -19.61
C ILE A 198 -17.58 48.14 -18.69
N ARG A 199 -18.71 47.64 -19.17
CA ARG A 199 -19.70 46.87 -18.37
C ARG A 199 -20.52 45.88 -19.20
N GLY A 200 -21.42 45.10 -18.58
CA GLY A 200 -22.33 44.21 -19.29
C GLY A 200 -23.36 44.94 -20.15
N ASP A 201 -23.65 44.40 -21.33
CA ASP A 201 -24.69 44.80 -22.28
C ASP A 201 -26.13 44.80 -21.73
N ASP A 202 -26.41 44.06 -20.66
CA ASP A 202 -27.67 44.20 -19.92
C ASP A 202 -27.84 45.56 -19.20
N HIS A 203 -26.80 46.41 -19.20
CA HIS A 203 -26.89 47.81 -18.81
C HIS A 203 -26.84 48.80 -20.00
N LEU A 204 -26.96 48.35 -21.26
CA LEU A 204 -26.87 49.20 -22.46
C LEU A 204 -27.95 50.28 -22.51
N ILE A 205 -29.22 49.92 -22.26
CA ILE A 205 -30.33 50.89 -22.14
C ILE A 205 -30.13 51.88 -20.97
N ASN A 206 -29.40 51.47 -19.93
CA ASN A 206 -29.07 52.38 -18.84
C ASN A 206 -28.02 53.41 -19.25
N ALA A 207 -27.18 53.15 -20.27
CA ALA A 207 -26.20 54.12 -20.76
C ALA A 207 -26.88 55.29 -21.48
N GLY A 208 -27.89 55.02 -22.32
CA GLY A 208 -28.74 56.07 -22.92
C GLY A 208 -29.36 56.95 -21.84
N LYS A 209 -30.05 56.33 -20.86
CA LYS A 209 -30.66 57.01 -19.71
C LYS A 209 -29.66 57.80 -18.84
N GLN A 210 -28.45 57.27 -18.63
CA GLN A 210 -27.39 57.93 -17.85
C GLN A 210 -26.75 59.09 -18.61
N SER A 211 -26.61 58.99 -19.95
CA SER A 211 -26.08 60.08 -20.78
C SER A 211 -26.93 61.36 -20.71
N LEU A 212 -28.24 61.24 -20.48
CA LEU A 212 -29.13 62.38 -20.26
C LEU A 212 -28.80 63.15 -18.97
N ILE A 213 -28.38 62.45 -17.90
CA ILE A 213 -27.98 63.07 -16.63
C ILE A 213 -26.65 63.82 -16.81
N TYR A 214 -25.67 63.22 -17.51
CA TYR A 214 -24.43 63.92 -17.91
C TYR A 214 -24.73 65.20 -18.70
N LYS A 215 -25.57 65.12 -19.76
CA LYS A 215 -25.98 66.26 -20.58
C LYS A 215 -26.65 67.36 -19.76
N ALA A 216 -27.60 67.02 -18.89
CA ALA A 216 -28.33 67.98 -18.06
C ALA A 216 -27.45 68.68 -17.00
N MET A 217 -26.38 68.00 -16.55
CA MET A 217 -25.40 68.61 -15.64
C MET A 217 -24.33 69.45 -16.36
N GLY A 218 -24.18 69.30 -17.69
CA GLY A 218 -23.10 69.92 -18.46
C GLY A 218 -21.76 69.20 -18.28
N TRP A 219 -21.79 67.88 -18.07
CA TRP A 219 -20.61 67.04 -17.83
C TRP A 219 -20.19 66.26 -19.06
N ASP A 220 -18.87 66.09 -19.24
CA ASP A 220 -18.29 65.22 -20.26
C ASP A 220 -18.81 63.78 -20.11
N ILE A 221 -19.27 63.20 -21.22
CA ILE A 221 -19.80 61.83 -21.26
C ILE A 221 -18.61 60.87 -21.44
N SER A 222 -18.40 59.97 -20.47
CA SER A 222 -17.44 58.86 -20.60
C SER A 222 -17.71 58.03 -21.86
N ALA A 223 -16.66 57.50 -22.49
CA ALA A 223 -16.81 56.49 -23.54
C ALA A 223 -17.44 55.21 -22.96
N TRP A 224 -18.27 54.53 -23.74
CA TRP A 224 -18.97 53.30 -23.33
C TRP A 224 -18.46 52.09 -24.09
N ALA A 225 -18.39 50.94 -23.41
CA ALA A 225 -18.10 49.65 -24.02
C ALA A 225 -18.94 48.55 -23.35
N HIS A 226 -19.96 48.04 -24.04
CA HIS A 226 -20.91 47.07 -23.51
C HIS A 226 -20.57 45.63 -23.92
N LEU A 227 -19.98 44.89 -22.98
CA LEU A 227 -19.52 43.52 -23.13
C LEU A 227 -20.70 42.53 -23.24
N PRO A 228 -20.80 41.72 -24.31
CA PRO A 228 -21.87 40.73 -24.46
C PRO A 228 -21.91 39.71 -23.32
N LEU A 229 -23.10 39.28 -22.94
CA LEU A 229 -23.31 38.27 -21.88
C LEU A 229 -22.50 36.99 -22.11
N ILE A 230 -22.09 36.37 -20.99
CA ILE A 230 -21.56 35.00 -21.01
C ILE A 230 -22.74 34.03 -20.98
N HIS A 231 -22.74 33.08 -21.90
CA HIS A 231 -23.73 32.01 -21.97
C HIS A 231 -23.17 30.71 -21.36
N GLY A 232 -24.02 29.94 -20.68
CA GLY A 232 -23.66 28.65 -20.11
C GLY A 232 -23.43 27.59 -21.20
N PRO A 233 -22.97 26.38 -20.80
CA PRO A 233 -22.81 25.27 -21.74
C PRO A 233 -24.10 24.86 -22.47
N ASP A 234 -25.28 25.19 -21.93
CA ASP A 234 -26.59 24.99 -22.55
C ASP A 234 -27.00 26.10 -23.55
N GLY A 235 -26.17 27.11 -23.75
CA GLY A 235 -26.41 28.23 -24.65
C GLY A 235 -27.30 29.34 -24.09
N LYS A 236 -27.76 29.27 -22.83
CA LYS A 236 -28.59 30.31 -22.20
C LYS A 236 -27.75 31.32 -21.41
N LYS A 237 -28.32 32.49 -21.09
CA LYS A 237 -27.68 33.49 -20.21
C LYS A 237 -27.24 32.86 -18.89
N LEU A 238 -25.94 32.87 -18.60
CA LEU A 238 -25.41 32.44 -17.30
C LEU A 238 -25.91 33.40 -16.22
N SER A 239 -26.53 32.89 -15.15
CA SER A 239 -27.24 33.72 -14.18
C SER A 239 -26.99 33.33 -12.74
N LYS A 240 -27.03 34.32 -11.82
CA LYS A 240 -26.82 34.14 -10.38
C LYS A 240 -27.74 33.10 -9.72
N ARG A 241 -28.90 32.81 -10.32
CA ARG A 241 -29.88 31.80 -9.83
C ARG A 241 -29.60 30.37 -10.31
N HIS A 242 -28.73 30.17 -11.31
CA HIS A 242 -28.46 28.86 -11.92
C HIS A 242 -27.01 28.41 -11.65
N GLY A 243 -26.56 28.48 -10.39
CA GLY A 243 -25.30 27.86 -9.94
C GLY A 243 -24.02 28.42 -10.57
N ALA A 244 -24.04 29.63 -11.13
CA ALA A 244 -22.86 30.28 -11.68
C ALA A 244 -21.79 30.51 -10.58
N PRO A 245 -20.62 29.82 -10.60
CA PRO A 245 -19.69 29.89 -9.49
C PRO A 245 -18.96 31.23 -9.42
N GLY A 246 -18.59 31.66 -8.21
CA GLY A 246 -17.60 32.72 -8.03
C GLY A 246 -16.19 32.22 -8.30
N VAL A 247 -15.25 33.16 -8.48
CA VAL A 247 -13.85 32.87 -8.80
C VAL A 247 -13.16 31.98 -7.76
N GLU A 248 -13.58 32.05 -6.50
CA GLU A 248 -13.12 31.18 -5.42
C GLU A 248 -13.40 29.70 -5.68
N ALA A 249 -14.52 29.35 -6.33
CA ALA A 249 -14.79 27.96 -6.71
C ALA A 249 -13.80 27.45 -7.79
N TYR A 250 -13.37 28.30 -8.72
CA TYR A 250 -12.37 27.93 -9.73
C TYR A 250 -10.97 27.78 -9.11
N ARG A 251 -10.60 28.65 -8.15
CA ARG A 251 -9.41 28.45 -7.30
C ARG A 251 -9.47 27.09 -6.60
N ASP A 252 -10.61 26.75 -6.00
CA ASP A 252 -10.77 25.54 -5.20
C ASP A 252 -10.90 24.27 -6.05
N MET A 253 -11.23 24.39 -7.34
CA MET A 253 -11.04 23.36 -8.38
C MET A 253 -9.58 23.21 -8.84
N GLY A 254 -8.68 24.11 -8.42
CA GLY A 254 -7.25 24.07 -8.75
C GLY A 254 -6.85 24.84 -10.01
N TYR A 255 -7.69 25.74 -10.54
CA TYR A 255 -7.29 26.62 -11.63
C TYR A 255 -6.29 27.67 -11.14
N THR A 256 -5.37 28.09 -12.02
CA THR A 256 -4.43 29.18 -11.75
C THR A 256 -5.12 30.54 -11.99
N ALA A 257 -4.69 31.56 -11.25
CA ALA A 257 -5.19 32.92 -11.45
C ALA A 257 -4.91 33.43 -12.88
N SER A 258 -3.70 33.18 -13.40
CA SER A 258 -3.29 33.60 -14.75
C SER A 258 -4.04 32.84 -15.84
N GLY A 259 -4.21 31.52 -15.71
CA GLY A 259 -5.00 30.70 -16.64
C GLY A 259 -6.48 31.09 -16.66
N LEU A 260 -7.07 31.40 -15.51
CA LEU A 260 -8.45 31.90 -15.49
C LEU A 260 -8.54 33.32 -16.07
N ARG A 261 -7.58 34.22 -15.84
CA ARG A 261 -7.53 35.53 -16.53
C ARG A 261 -7.49 35.35 -18.06
N ASN A 262 -6.59 34.51 -18.58
CA ASN A 262 -6.49 34.22 -20.00
C ASN A 262 -7.79 33.62 -20.56
N TYR A 263 -8.45 32.73 -19.82
CA TYR A 263 -9.73 32.17 -20.25
C TYR A 263 -10.85 33.23 -20.27
N LEU A 264 -10.97 34.05 -19.22
CA LEU A 264 -11.94 35.16 -19.16
C LEU A 264 -11.69 36.20 -20.27
N LEU A 265 -10.43 36.45 -20.63
CA LEU A 265 -10.03 37.26 -21.79
C LEU A 265 -10.63 36.70 -23.10
N LYS A 266 -10.45 35.40 -23.35
CA LYS A 266 -11.00 34.74 -24.55
C LYS A 266 -12.53 34.63 -24.57
N LEU A 267 -13.24 34.88 -23.45
CA LEU A 267 -14.71 34.98 -23.41
C LEU A 267 -15.24 36.33 -23.95
N GLY A 268 -14.87 36.66 -25.19
CA GLY A 268 -15.35 37.82 -25.94
C GLY A 268 -14.27 38.53 -26.76
N TRP A 269 -12.99 38.40 -26.40
CA TRP A 269 -11.89 39.09 -27.07
C TRP A 269 -10.95 38.14 -27.82
N SER A 270 -10.36 38.63 -28.91
CA SER A 270 -9.52 37.86 -29.83
C SER A 270 -8.37 38.70 -30.41
N HIS A 271 -7.21 38.09 -30.63
CA HIS A 271 -6.04 38.70 -31.25
C HIS A 271 -5.46 37.71 -32.28
N GLY A 272 -6.01 37.76 -33.50
CA GLY A 272 -5.88 36.66 -34.45
C GLY A 272 -6.28 35.32 -33.83
N ASP A 273 -5.56 34.26 -34.20
CA ASP A 273 -5.76 32.89 -33.69
C ASP A 273 -5.12 32.64 -32.31
N GLN A 274 -4.56 33.65 -31.64
CA GLN A 274 -3.86 33.47 -30.37
C GLN A 274 -4.84 33.12 -29.23
N GLU A 275 -4.59 31.98 -28.58
CA GLU A 275 -5.39 31.45 -27.48
C GLU A 275 -4.72 31.56 -26.11
N VAL A 276 -3.38 31.63 -26.07
CA VAL A 276 -2.58 31.68 -24.84
C VAL A 276 -1.85 33.01 -24.77
N PHE A 277 -1.94 33.68 -23.63
CA PHE A 277 -1.26 34.94 -23.33
C PHE A 277 -0.53 34.79 -21.99
N LEU A 278 0.81 34.87 -22.00
CA LEU A 278 1.65 34.56 -20.84
C LEU A 278 2.23 35.82 -20.18
N GLY A 279 2.49 35.75 -18.88
CA GLY A 279 2.96 36.89 -18.10
C GLY A 279 2.03 38.10 -18.21
N ASP A 280 2.57 39.20 -18.72
CA ASP A 280 1.89 40.48 -18.89
C ASP A 280 1.54 40.81 -20.36
N GLU A 281 1.71 39.87 -21.29
CA GLU A 281 1.43 40.04 -22.72
C GLU A 281 0.03 40.62 -23.01
N ALA A 282 -1.00 40.11 -22.32
CA ALA A 282 -2.36 40.62 -22.43
C ALA A 282 -2.49 42.10 -22.02
N GLN A 283 -1.67 42.59 -21.08
CA GLN A 283 -1.66 44.01 -20.67
C GLN A 283 -1.15 44.94 -21.77
N HIS A 284 -0.40 44.42 -22.75
CA HIS A 284 0.12 45.18 -23.89
C HIS A 284 -0.78 45.07 -25.13
N LEU A 285 -1.44 43.93 -25.34
CA LEU A 285 -2.25 43.66 -26.53
C LEU A 285 -3.73 44.05 -26.42
N PHE A 286 -4.32 44.08 -25.22
CA PHE A 286 -5.78 44.22 -25.05
C PHE A 286 -6.33 45.54 -25.59
N ASP A 287 -7.33 45.49 -26.48
CA ASP A 287 -8.08 46.65 -26.96
C ASP A 287 -9.59 46.41 -26.88
N LEU A 288 -10.37 47.48 -26.78
CA LEU A 288 -11.84 47.40 -26.83
C LEU A 288 -12.32 47.12 -28.26
N GLY A 289 -11.60 47.61 -29.27
CA GLY A 289 -11.92 47.39 -30.69
C GLY A 289 -11.72 45.95 -31.22
N SER A 290 -11.28 45.00 -30.38
CA SER A 290 -11.21 43.56 -30.72
C SER A 290 -12.09 42.69 -29.83
N ILE A 291 -13.09 43.31 -29.19
CA ILE A 291 -14.18 42.63 -28.49
C ILE A 291 -15.28 42.30 -29.51
N ASN A 292 -15.64 41.03 -29.60
CA ASN A 292 -16.73 40.55 -30.43
C ASN A 292 -18.07 40.93 -29.78
N ALA A 293 -19.04 41.40 -30.57
CA ALA A 293 -20.37 41.79 -30.09
C ALA A 293 -21.33 40.60 -29.83
N ALA A 294 -20.94 39.36 -30.18
CA ALA A 294 -21.73 38.16 -29.95
C ALA A 294 -21.52 37.56 -28.54
N PRO A 295 -22.54 36.96 -27.90
CA PRO A 295 -22.39 36.29 -26.60
C PRO A 295 -21.36 35.15 -26.61
N ALA A 296 -20.50 35.12 -25.59
CA ALA A 296 -19.45 34.10 -25.46
C ALA A 296 -19.95 32.89 -24.65
N ARG A 297 -19.82 31.67 -25.20
CA ARG A 297 -20.22 30.42 -24.53
C ARG A 297 -19.10 29.87 -23.64
N LEU A 298 -19.43 29.41 -22.45
CA LEU A 298 -18.50 28.73 -21.53
C LEU A 298 -18.20 27.30 -22.02
N ASP A 299 -16.93 27.07 -22.36
CA ASP A 299 -16.30 25.79 -22.70
C ASP A 299 -15.27 25.39 -21.63
N SER A 300 -15.53 24.32 -20.90
CA SER A 300 -14.67 23.83 -19.80
C SER A 300 -13.38 23.15 -20.26
N ASP A 301 -13.37 22.53 -21.44
CA ASP A 301 -12.17 21.86 -21.96
C ASP A 301 -11.19 22.89 -22.52
N LYS A 302 -11.68 23.93 -23.18
CA LYS A 302 -10.86 25.10 -23.57
C LYS A 302 -10.28 25.82 -22.35
N MET A 303 -11.05 25.94 -21.26
CA MET A 303 -10.55 26.46 -19.98
C MET A 303 -9.44 25.57 -19.39
N GLY A 304 -9.63 24.24 -19.41
CA GLY A 304 -8.63 23.28 -18.95
C GLY A 304 -7.36 23.28 -19.79
N TYR A 305 -7.47 23.42 -21.11
CA TYR A 305 -6.33 23.55 -22.02
C TYR A 305 -5.53 24.84 -21.74
N ILE A 306 -6.19 26.01 -21.73
CA ILE A 306 -5.53 27.29 -21.46
C ILE A 306 -4.87 27.29 -20.09
N ASN A 307 -5.55 26.78 -19.05
CA ASN A 307 -4.94 26.70 -17.72
C ASN A 307 -3.74 25.74 -17.66
N GLY A 308 -3.76 24.63 -18.42
CA GLY A 308 -2.61 23.74 -18.54
C GLY A 308 -1.39 24.39 -19.17
N GLN A 309 -1.57 25.27 -20.17
CA GLN A 309 -0.48 26.06 -20.74
C GLN A 309 0.12 27.04 -19.71
N HIS A 310 -0.71 27.67 -18.89
CA HIS A 310 -0.24 28.49 -17.76
C HIS A 310 0.51 27.67 -16.71
N VAL A 311 0.00 26.49 -16.33
CA VAL A 311 0.68 25.56 -15.41
C VAL A 311 2.03 25.11 -15.97
N MET A 312 2.13 24.86 -17.28
CA MET A 312 3.38 24.50 -17.95
C MET A 312 4.41 25.65 -17.88
N ALA A 313 3.95 26.90 -18.01
CA ALA A 313 4.77 28.11 -17.96
C ALA A 313 5.10 28.63 -16.54
N MET A 314 4.54 28.05 -15.46
CA MET A 314 4.90 28.41 -14.08
C MET A 314 6.38 28.15 -13.80
N ASP A 315 6.94 28.82 -12.79
CA ASP A 315 8.15 28.36 -12.12
C ASP A 315 7.92 26.99 -11.43
N ASP A 316 8.97 26.16 -11.34
CA ASP A 316 8.90 24.80 -10.79
C ASP A 316 8.68 24.79 -9.27
N ASP A 317 9.34 25.66 -8.51
CA ASP A 317 9.15 25.77 -7.06
C ASP A 317 7.81 26.43 -6.71
N ARG A 318 7.38 27.43 -7.47
CA ARG A 318 6.04 28.02 -7.36
C ARG A 318 4.94 26.97 -7.63
N PHE A 319 5.09 26.18 -8.69
CA PHE A 319 4.18 25.08 -8.98
C PHE A 319 4.14 24.05 -7.84
N LEU A 320 5.30 23.67 -7.29
CA LEU A 320 5.39 22.79 -6.12
C LEU A 320 4.72 23.37 -4.88
N ALA A 321 4.81 24.68 -4.65
CA ALA A 321 4.14 25.35 -3.53
C ALA A 321 2.61 25.34 -3.70
N ASP A 322 2.12 25.69 -4.89
CA ASP A 322 0.67 25.80 -5.17
C ASP A 322 -0.04 24.44 -5.26
N VAL A 323 0.65 23.37 -5.68
CA VAL A 323 0.04 22.02 -5.79
C VAL A 323 0.00 21.25 -4.46
N ARG A 324 0.92 21.53 -3.52
CA ARG A 324 1.01 20.84 -2.21
C ARG A 324 -0.31 20.85 -1.40
N PRO A 325 -1.07 21.95 -1.30
CA PRO A 325 -2.38 21.95 -0.65
C PRO A 325 -3.37 20.96 -1.26
N PHE A 326 -3.46 20.88 -2.60
CA PHE A 326 -4.37 19.95 -3.29
C PHE A 326 -3.93 18.49 -3.15
N ILE A 327 -2.62 18.23 -3.06
CA ILE A 327 -2.11 16.90 -2.73
C ILE A 327 -2.46 16.52 -1.28
N LYS A 328 -2.32 17.44 -0.32
CA LYS A 328 -2.72 17.21 1.07
C LYS A 328 -4.23 16.96 1.21
N ASP A 329 -5.05 17.71 0.47
CA ASP A 329 -6.51 17.55 0.39
C ASP A 329 -6.88 16.15 -0.13
N ALA A 330 -6.28 15.72 -1.24
CA ALA A 330 -6.52 14.40 -1.83
C ALA A 330 -5.94 13.22 -1.01
N HIS A 331 -4.89 13.44 -0.23
CA HIS A 331 -4.19 12.41 0.55
C HIS A 331 -4.70 12.27 1.99
N GLY A 332 -5.31 13.31 2.55
CA GLY A 332 -5.65 13.41 3.98
C GLY A 332 -4.45 13.62 4.92
N LYS A 333 -3.21 13.39 4.46
CA LYS A 333 -1.97 13.54 5.26
C LYS A 333 -0.97 14.50 4.58
N PRO A 334 -0.12 15.21 5.36
CA PRO A 334 1.08 15.86 4.84
C PRO A 334 2.00 14.88 4.10
N LEU A 335 2.77 15.37 3.12
CA LEU A 335 3.77 14.57 2.43
C LEU A 335 4.97 14.29 3.33
N THR A 336 5.43 13.03 3.34
CA THR A 336 6.74 12.68 3.90
C THR A 336 7.88 13.37 3.13
N GLU A 337 9.07 13.39 3.72
CA GLU A 337 10.28 13.91 3.08
C GLU A 337 10.64 13.13 1.79
N ALA A 338 10.44 11.80 1.80
CA ALA A 338 10.64 10.94 0.64
C ALA A 338 9.64 11.24 -0.49
N GLN A 339 8.35 11.36 -0.17
CA GLN A 339 7.31 11.75 -1.14
C GLN A 339 7.54 13.18 -1.68
N SER A 340 8.01 14.11 -0.84
CA SER A 340 8.37 15.47 -1.28
C SER A 340 9.54 15.48 -2.27
N ARG A 341 10.58 14.64 -2.06
CA ARG A 341 11.68 14.46 -3.02
C ARG A 341 11.22 13.81 -4.33
N ALA A 342 10.31 12.84 -4.26
CA ALA A 342 9.73 12.21 -5.45
C ALA A 342 8.85 13.21 -6.24
N LEU A 343 8.00 13.99 -5.57
CA LEU A 343 7.20 15.05 -6.20
C LEU A 343 8.09 16.08 -6.91
N ALA A 344 9.22 16.48 -6.31
CA ALA A 344 10.19 17.38 -6.94
C ALA A 344 10.81 16.79 -8.22
N ARG A 345 11.15 15.48 -8.22
CA ARG A 345 11.58 14.78 -9.46
C ARG A 345 10.47 14.71 -10.52
N ALA A 346 9.20 14.69 -10.11
CA ALA A 346 8.06 14.54 -11.01
C ALA A 346 7.73 15.80 -11.82
N VAL A 347 8.06 17.00 -11.33
CA VAL A 347 7.59 18.31 -11.86
C VAL A 347 7.67 18.42 -13.38
N LYS A 348 8.84 18.15 -13.97
CA LYS A 348 9.09 18.25 -15.42
C LYS A 348 8.20 17.32 -16.27
N THR A 349 7.75 16.20 -15.70
CA THR A 349 6.80 15.27 -16.37
C THR A 349 5.35 15.53 -15.97
N LEU A 350 5.10 16.26 -14.89
CA LEU A 350 3.77 16.53 -14.34
C LEU A 350 3.13 17.75 -15.01
N LYS A 351 3.85 18.88 -15.06
CA LYS A 351 3.36 20.15 -15.61
C LYS A 351 2.80 20.01 -17.04
N PRO A 352 3.48 19.36 -18.02
CA PRO A 352 2.98 19.27 -19.41
C PRO A 352 1.72 18.41 -19.58
N ARG A 353 1.31 17.65 -18.54
CA ARG A 353 0.13 16.78 -18.55
C ARG A 353 -0.98 17.27 -17.63
N THR A 354 -0.79 18.41 -16.95
CA THR A 354 -1.69 18.93 -15.92
C THR A 354 -2.66 19.96 -16.49
N LYS A 355 -3.97 19.73 -16.39
CA LYS A 355 -5.01 20.74 -16.66
C LYS A 355 -5.20 21.71 -15.49
N ASN A 356 -5.10 21.24 -14.24
CA ASN A 356 -5.28 22.03 -13.00
C ASN A 356 -4.63 21.33 -11.79
N PHE A 357 -4.52 21.99 -10.63
CA PHE A 357 -3.81 21.41 -9.47
C PHE A 357 -4.48 20.16 -8.87
N ARG A 358 -5.79 19.94 -9.06
CA ARG A 358 -6.46 18.69 -8.64
C ARG A 358 -6.11 17.52 -9.56
N ASP A 359 -6.01 17.77 -10.86
CA ASP A 359 -5.50 16.81 -11.85
C ASP A 359 -4.02 16.46 -11.58
N ALA A 360 -3.17 17.44 -11.27
CA ALA A 360 -1.81 17.17 -10.81
C ALA A 360 -1.77 16.27 -9.56
N ALA A 361 -2.62 16.53 -8.57
CA ALA A 361 -2.72 15.70 -7.36
C ALA A 361 -3.14 14.25 -7.67
N ALA A 362 -4.10 14.05 -8.58
CA ALA A 362 -4.51 12.73 -9.04
C ALA A 362 -3.39 12.01 -9.81
N GLN A 363 -2.62 12.72 -10.64
CA GLN A 363 -1.51 12.17 -11.42
C GLN A 363 -0.25 11.82 -10.60
N VAL A 364 -0.17 12.25 -9.33
CA VAL A 364 0.90 11.84 -8.40
C VAL A 364 0.45 10.83 -7.35
N ALA A 365 -0.79 10.32 -7.41
CA ALA A 365 -1.31 9.37 -6.43
C ALA A 365 -0.41 8.13 -6.23
N TYR A 366 0.29 7.67 -7.28
CA TYR A 366 1.26 6.58 -7.18
C TYR A 366 2.46 6.89 -6.26
N ILE A 367 2.86 8.17 -6.12
CA ILE A 367 3.90 8.61 -5.18
C ILE A 367 3.42 8.50 -3.74
N LEU A 368 2.11 8.71 -3.51
CA LEU A 368 1.51 8.79 -2.18
C LEU A 368 1.37 7.45 -1.47
N LEU A 369 1.41 6.34 -2.22
CA LEU A 369 1.31 4.97 -1.70
C LEU A 369 2.31 4.71 -0.56
N GLU A 370 1.78 4.58 0.66
CA GLU A 370 2.51 4.11 1.84
C GLU A 370 2.56 2.57 1.83
N ARG A 371 3.72 1.99 2.15
CA ARG A 371 3.94 0.53 2.09
C ARG A 371 3.76 -0.13 3.47
N PRO A 372 3.17 -1.34 3.56
CA PRO A 372 2.62 -2.16 2.47
C PRO A 372 1.27 -1.64 1.96
N TYR A 373 1.00 -1.82 0.66
CA TYR A 373 -0.28 -1.50 0.02
C TYR A 373 -0.77 -2.69 -0.82
N GLU A 374 -2.09 -2.84 -0.98
CA GLU A 374 -2.66 -3.86 -1.85
C GLU A 374 -2.64 -3.42 -3.33
N ILE A 375 -2.47 -4.39 -4.23
CA ILE A 375 -2.63 -4.20 -5.67
C ILE A 375 -3.84 -5.02 -6.12
N THR A 376 -4.88 -4.34 -6.59
CA THR A 376 -6.19 -4.95 -6.88
C THR A 376 -6.65 -4.69 -8.32
N GLY A 377 -7.88 -5.11 -8.65
CA GLY A 377 -8.53 -4.80 -9.94
C GLY A 377 -7.71 -5.19 -11.18
N LYS A 378 -7.71 -4.31 -12.19
CA LYS A 378 -7.02 -4.55 -13.47
C LYS A 378 -5.49 -4.60 -13.34
N ALA A 379 -4.89 -3.91 -12.37
CA ALA A 379 -3.44 -3.92 -12.17
C ALA A 379 -2.95 -5.32 -11.77
N ALA A 380 -3.63 -5.94 -10.81
CA ALA A 380 -3.34 -7.29 -10.31
C ALA A 380 -3.37 -8.38 -11.40
N VAL A 381 -4.18 -8.22 -12.46
CA VAL A 381 -4.28 -9.20 -13.57
C VAL A 381 -2.95 -9.39 -14.29
N SER A 382 -2.12 -8.35 -14.38
CA SER A 382 -0.78 -8.46 -15.00
C SER A 382 0.21 -9.27 -14.16
N LEU A 383 0.11 -9.19 -12.83
CA LEU A 383 1.00 -9.84 -11.86
C LEU A 383 0.65 -11.32 -11.60
N LYS A 384 -0.60 -11.71 -11.87
CA LYS A 384 -1.12 -13.10 -11.72
C LYS A 384 -0.74 -14.04 -12.87
N LYS A 385 0.24 -13.68 -13.71
CA LYS A 385 0.76 -14.56 -14.77
C LYS A 385 1.97 -15.33 -14.24
N SER A 386 2.03 -16.63 -14.52
CA SER A 386 3.01 -17.54 -13.92
C SER A 386 4.46 -17.31 -14.36
N ASP A 387 4.68 -16.66 -15.51
CA ASP A 387 6.00 -16.25 -16.03
C ASP A 387 6.51 -14.94 -15.38
N VAL A 388 5.60 -14.00 -15.11
CA VAL A 388 5.90 -12.62 -14.67
C VAL A 388 6.77 -12.51 -13.41
N ILE A 389 6.71 -13.46 -12.47
CA ILE A 389 7.50 -13.37 -11.22
C ILE A 389 9.00 -13.60 -11.48
N ASP A 390 9.37 -14.60 -12.29
CA ASP A 390 10.77 -14.81 -12.69
C ASP A 390 11.31 -13.60 -13.48
N HIS A 391 10.44 -12.89 -14.21
CA HIS A 391 10.79 -11.67 -14.95
C HIS A 391 10.94 -10.42 -14.05
N LEU A 392 10.15 -10.29 -12.99
CA LEU A 392 10.33 -9.24 -11.98
C LEU A 392 11.62 -9.46 -11.18
N ASP A 393 11.94 -10.70 -10.79
CA ASP A 393 13.21 -11.04 -10.12
C ASP A 393 14.43 -10.71 -11.01
N ALA A 394 14.37 -11.04 -12.31
CA ALA A 394 15.42 -10.68 -13.27
C ALA A 394 15.63 -9.15 -13.34
N LEU A 395 14.55 -8.38 -13.46
CA LEU A 395 14.63 -6.91 -13.50
C LEU A 395 15.10 -6.31 -12.16
N ILE A 396 14.71 -6.88 -11.02
CA ILE A 396 15.22 -6.44 -9.71
C ILE A 396 16.74 -6.56 -9.65
N LEU A 397 17.32 -7.66 -10.15
CA LEU A 397 18.78 -7.85 -10.22
C LEU A 397 19.44 -6.84 -11.18
N ASP A 398 18.88 -6.67 -12.38
CA ASP A 398 19.45 -5.75 -13.38
C ASP A 398 19.30 -4.28 -12.95
N LEU A 399 18.27 -3.90 -12.17
CA LEU A 399 18.12 -2.56 -11.57
C LEU A 399 18.98 -2.34 -10.31
N ASP A 400 19.11 -3.33 -9.41
CA ASP A 400 19.95 -3.22 -8.21
C ASP A 400 21.45 -3.17 -8.58
N SER A 401 21.83 -3.66 -9.77
CA SER A 401 23.18 -3.49 -10.32
C SER A 401 23.50 -2.06 -10.79
N ILE A 402 22.52 -1.16 -10.91
CA ILE A 402 22.75 0.25 -11.27
C ILE A 402 23.37 0.99 -10.07
N LYS A 403 24.52 1.64 -10.29
CA LYS A 403 25.20 2.46 -9.28
C LYS A 403 24.35 3.68 -8.92
N SER A 404 24.46 4.16 -7.68
CA SER A 404 23.59 5.22 -7.16
C SER A 404 23.66 6.56 -7.91
N GLY A 405 24.74 6.84 -8.65
CA GLY A 405 24.87 8.02 -9.50
C GLY A 405 24.21 7.89 -10.88
N ASP A 406 23.97 6.67 -11.35
CA ASP A 406 23.59 6.36 -12.74
C ASP A 406 22.06 6.18 -12.89
N TRP A 407 21.26 6.58 -11.89
CA TRP A 407 19.80 6.42 -11.86
C TRP A 407 19.08 7.50 -12.70
N SER A 408 19.35 7.52 -14.01
CA SER A 408 18.75 8.42 -14.99
C SER A 408 17.54 7.77 -15.70
N VAL A 409 16.67 8.59 -16.31
CA VAL A 409 15.50 8.08 -17.07
C VAL A 409 15.94 7.18 -18.22
N ASP A 410 16.98 7.59 -18.96
CA ASP A 410 17.46 6.88 -20.15
C ASP A 410 18.13 5.56 -19.76
N THR A 411 18.97 5.58 -18.72
CA THR A 411 19.58 4.35 -18.16
C THR A 411 18.55 3.36 -17.64
N LEU A 412 17.42 3.85 -17.09
CA LEU A 412 16.30 3.00 -16.66
C LEU A 412 15.51 2.44 -17.84
N HIS A 413 15.32 3.22 -18.91
CA HIS A 413 14.70 2.76 -20.15
C HIS A 413 15.52 1.65 -20.80
N ASP A 414 16.82 1.90 -21.01
CA ASP A 414 17.77 0.94 -21.56
C ASP A 414 17.83 -0.35 -20.72
N ARG A 415 17.77 -0.24 -19.38
CA ARG A 415 17.80 -1.43 -18.51
C ARG A 415 16.54 -2.28 -18.59
N ILE A 416 15.37 -1.67 -18.77
CA ILE A 416 14.11 -2.39 -18.98
C ILE A 416 14.11 -3.06 -20.36
N ASN A 417 14.60 -2.38 -21.40
CA ASN A 417 14.74 -2.93 -22.74
C ASN A 417 15.72 -4.11 -22.77
N PHE A 418 16.93 -3.94 -22.21
CA PHE A 418 17.94 -4.99 -22.08
C PHE A 418 17.40 -6.22 -21.33
N CYS A 419 16.67 -6.02 -20.24
CA CYS A 419 16.05 -7.12 -19.50
C CYS A 419 14.97 -7.84 -20.33
N ALA A 420 14.22 -7.13 -21.18
CA ALA A 420 13.24 -7.74 -22.08
C ALA A 420 13.94 -8.55 -23.20
N GLU A 421 14.92 -7.95 -23.88
CA GLU A 421 15.69 -8.59 -24.96
C GLU A 421 16.44 -9.85 -24.48
N ARG A 422 17.17 -9.75 -23.37
CA ARG A 422 17.94 -10.84 -22.75
C ARG A 422 17.10 -12.07 -22.42
N HIS A 423 15.81 -11.88 -22.14
CA HIS A 423 14.86 -12.94 -21.82
C HIS A 423 13.90 -13.27 -22.98
N SER A 424 14.18 -12.78 -24.20
CA SER A 424 13.38 -12.98 -25.42
C SER A 424 11.91 -12.55 -25.27
N MET A 425 11.68 -11.42 -24.59
CA MET A 425 10.36 -10.87 -24.28
C MET A 425 10.06 -9.59 -25.06
N GLY A 426 8.82 -9.45 -25.53
CA GLY A 426 8.31 -8.14 -25.94
C GLY A 426 8.05 -7.24 -24.73
N PHE A 427 8.47 -5.96 -24.80
CA PHE A 427 8.39 -4.96 -23.71
C PHE A 427 7.06 -4.95 -22.94
N GLY A 428 5.92 -5.13 -23.62
CA GLY A 428 4.60 -5.18 -22.99
C GLY A 428 4.41 -6.29 -21.93
N LYS A 429 5.16 -7.40 -22.03
CA LYS A 429 5.15 -8.47 -21.01
C LYS A 429 5.76 -8.05 -19.68
N ILE A 430 6.80 -7.21 -19.70
CA ILE A 430 7.50 -6.76 -18.47
C ILE A 430 6.96 -5.41 -17.99
N GLY A 431 6.68 -4.47 -18.90
CA GLY A 431 6.29 -3.11 -18.56
C GLY A 431 4.93 -2.99 -17.88
N GLN A 432 3.96 -3.86 -18.18
CA GLN A 432 2.66 -3.86 -17.50
C GLN A 432 2.77 -4.34 -16.03
N PRO A 433 3.38 -5.50 -15.72
CA PRO A 433 3.66 -5.91 -14.34
C PRO A 433 4.45 -4.90 -13.52
N VAL A 434 5.53 -4.34 -14.06
CA VAL A 434 6.38 -3.37 -13.35
C VAL A 434 5.58 -2.10 -13.05
N ARG A 435 4.75 -1.62 -13.99
CA ARG A 435 3.81 -0.50 -13.75
C ARG A 435 2.81 -0.85 -12.65
N ALA A 436 2.19 -2.02 -12.69
CA ALA A 436 1.22 -2.46 -11.68
C ALA A 436 1.85 -2.55 -10.27
N ALA A 437 3.06 -3.11 -10.17
CA ALA A 437 3.84 -3.17 -8.93
C ALA A 437 4.15 -1.78 -8.37
N LEU A 438 4.61 -0.85 -9.22
CA LEU A 438 5.06 0.48 -8.79
C LEU A 438 3.92 1.48 -8.52
N THR A 439 2.76 1.34 -9.17
CA THR A 439 1.67 2.34 -9.09
C THR A 439 0.34 1.82 -8.53
N ALA A 440 0.22 0.52 -8.23
CA ALA A 440 -1.04 -0.14 -7.84
C ALA A 440 -2.22 0.05 -8.82
N GLY A 441 -1.97 0.58 -10.02
CA GLY A 441 -3.01 0.96 -10.99
C GLY A 441 -3.38 2.44 -11.01
N HIS A 442 -2.80 3.28 -10.14
CA HIS A 442 -2.98 4.74 -10.21
C HIS A 442 -2.40 5.33 -11.51
N PRO A 443 -2.96 6.46 -12.00
CA PRO A 443 -2.39 7.22 -13.11
C PRO A 443 -0.93 7.61 -12.87
N ALA A 444 -0.09 7.48 -13.89
CA ALA A 444 1.35 7.67 -13.80
C ALA A 444 1.97 7.93 -15.19
N PRO A 445 3.15 8.59 -15.29
CA PRO A 445 3.86 8.86 -16.56
C PRO A 445 4.40 7.57 -17.23
N ASP A 446 5.32 7.70 -18.20
CA ASP A 446 6.08 6.55 -18.70
C ASP A 446 6.74 5.74 -17.56
N LEU A 447 6.95 4.44 -17.79
CA LEU A 447 7.52 3.54 -16.81
C LEU A 447 8.90 3.99 -16.33
N SER A 448 9.79 4.38 -17.24
CA SER A 448 11.15 4.85 -16.93
C SER A 448 11.10 6.09 -16.02
N GLN A 449 10.13 6.97 -16.27
CA GLN A 449 9.84 8.14 -15.43
C GLN A 449 9.27 7.76 -14.05
N VAL A 450 8.44 6.71 -13.94
CA VAL A 450 7.98 6.20 -12.63
C VAL A 450 9.15 5.68 -11.78
N LEU A 451 10.09 4.94 -12.38
CA LEU A 451 11.29 4.46 -11.69
C LEU A 451 12.21 5.63 -11.27
N PHE A 452 12.36 6.65 -12.11
CA PHE A 452 13.11 7.86 -11.78
C PHE A 452 12.45 8.66 -10.63
N VAL A 453 11.14 8.88 -10.71
CA VAL A 453 10.37 9.64 -9.72
C VAL A 453 10.36 8.95 -8.36
N LEU A 454 10.07 7.65 -8.28
CA LEU A 454 10.11 6.91 -7.01
C LEU A 454 11.55 6.83 -6.46
N GLY A 455 12.51 6.54 -7.34
CA GLY A 455 13.92 6.42 -7.00
C GLY A 455 14.31 5.02 -6.50
N ARG A 456 15.57 4.63 -6.77
CA ARG A 456 16.15 3.30 -6.58
C ARG A 456 15.58 2.47 -5.43
N ASN A 457 15.65 2.98 -4.20
CA ASN A 457 15.29 2.20 -3.00
C ASN A 457 13.80 1.87 -2.95
N GLU A 458 12.92 2.82 -3.27
CA GLU A 458 11.47 2.62 -3.23
C GLU A 458 11.00 1.81 -4.45
N THR A 459 11.60 2.04 -5.63
CA THR A 459 11.39 1.18 -6.81
C THR A 459 11.70 -0.28 -6.51
N LEU A 460 12.91 -0.58 -6.02
CA LEU A 460 13.32 -1.96 -5.72
C LEU A 460 12.46 -2.60 -4.64
N ALA A 461 12.07 -1.84 -3.61
CA ALA A 461 11.28 -2.36 -2.51
C ALA A 461 9.82 -2.66 -2.92
N ARG A 462 9.19 -1.82 -3.75
CA ARG A 462 7.86 -2.09 -4.35
C ARG A 462 7.86 -3.30 -5.27
N LEU A 463 8.92 -3.48 -6.08
CA LEU A 463 9.05 -4.66 -6.93
C LEU A 463 9.23 -5.94 -6.09
N ARG A 464 10.00 -5.88 -5.00
CA ARG A 464 10.17 -6.99 -4.04
C ARG A 464 8.86 -7.32 -3.30
N ASP A 465 8.07 -6.33 -2.92
CA ASP A 465 6.73 -6.55 -2.36
C ASP A 465 5.81 -7.26 -3.36
N ALA A 466 5.78 -6.81 -4.62
CA ALA A 466 4.98 -7.44 -5.67
C ALA A 466 5.44 -8.89 -5.97
N VAL A 467 6.75 -9.15 -5.97
CA VAL A 467 7.31 -10.51 -6.07
C VAL A 467 6.87 -11.37 -4.89
N ARG A 468 6.94 -10.89 -3.65
CA ARG A 468 6.46 -11.62 -2.46
C ARG A 468 4.97 -11.95 -2.58
N ASP A 469 4.13 -10.95 -2.87
CA ASP A 469 2.68 -11.08 -2.70
C ASP A 469 2.00 -11.81 -3.87
N PHE A 470 2.49 -11.63 -5.11
CA PHE A 470 2.00 -12.36 -6.28
C PHE A 470 2.81 -13.63 -6.55
N GLY A 471 4.08 -13.69 -6.16
CA GLY A 471 4.85 -14.93 -6.09
C GLY A 471 4.18 -15.95 -5.17
N ARG A 472 3.67 -15.54 -3.99
CA ARG A 472 2.83 -16.39 -3.13
C ARG A 472 1.53 -16.89 -3.78
N GLN A 473 1.02 -16.22 -4.83
CA GLN A 473 -0.14 -16.69 -5.60
C GLN A 473 0.28 -17.67 -6.70
N ASN A 474 1.27 -17.33 -7.53
CA ASN A 474 1.70 -18.20 -8.62
C ASN A 474 2.47 -19.44 -8.10
N ARG A 475 3.12 -19.35 -6.93
CA ARG A 475 3.71 -20.50 -6.20
C ARG A 475 2.68 -21.34 -5.44
N LYS A 476 1.42 -20.92 -5.28
CA LYS A 476 0.33 -21.83 -4.86
C LYS A 476 -0.04 -22.85 -5.96
N GLU A 477 0.38 -22.61 -7.21
CA GLU A 477 0.26 -23.54 -8.33
C GLU A 477 1.57 -24.30 -8.61
N ARG A 478 2.73 -23.63 -8.59
CA ARG A 478 4.05 -24.28 -8.77
C ARG A 478 4.52 -25.11 -7.56
N GLY A 479 4.08 -24.81 -6.34
CA GLY A 479 4.47 -25.56 -5.15
C GLY A 479 3.76 -26.92 -5.09
N TRP A 480 4.52 -28.02 -4.99
CA TRP A 480 3.98 -29.38 -4.90
C TRP A 480 3.09 -29.56 -3.66
N LYS A 481 1.79 -29.29 -3.83
CA LYS A 481 0.77 -29.72 -2.88
C LYS A 481 0.57 -31.21 -3.07
N MET A 482 0.91 -31.98 -2.03
CA MET A 482 0.57 -33.38 -1.91
C MET A 482 -0.96 -33.53 -1.94
N LYS A 483 -1.53 -33.77 -3.14
CA LYS A 483 -2.88 -34.31 -3.27
C LYS A 483 -2.82 -35.75 -2.76
N SER A 484 -3.72 -36.08 -1.84
CA SER A 484 -3.88 -37.45 -1.37
C SER A 484 -4.24 -38.36 -2.53
N LYS A 485 -3.55 -39.50 -2.63
CA LYS A 485 -3.67 -40.49 -3.71
C LYS A 485 -4.05 -41.87 -3.18
N ILE A 486 -4.08 -42.08 -1.86
CA ILE A 486 -4.66 -43.27 -1.26
C ILE A 486 -6.16 -43.37 -1.61
N LYS A 487 -6.65 -44.59 -1.78
CA LYS A 487 -8.06 -44.87 -2.09
C LYS A 487 -8.64 -45.73 -1.00
N GLN A 488 -9.87 -45.45 -0.58
CA GLN A 488 -10.61 -46.42 0.23
C GLN A 488 -10.91 -47.63 -0.67
N THR A 489 -10.39 -48.79 -0.29
CA THR A 489 -10.48 -50.05 -1.05
C THR A 489 -11.36 -51.08 -0.34
N GLY A 490 -11.78 -50.80 0.89
CA GLY A 490 -12.77 -51.60 1.61
C GLY A 490 -13.11 -51.03 2.98
N THR A 491 -13.61 -51.92 3.83
CA THR A 491 -13.95 -51.67 5.24
C THR A 491 -13.53 -52.91 6.04
N ALA A 492 -13.00 -52.70 7.23
CA ALA A 492 -12.67 -53.76 8.18
C ALA A 492 -13.54 -53.58 9.42
N THR A 493 -14.38 -54.58 9.73
CA THR A 493 -15.24 -54.56 10.92
C THR A 493 -14.46 -55.07 12.13
N LEU A 494 -14.23 -54.19 13.11
CA LEU A 494 -13.69 -54.55 14.41
C LEU A 494 -14.83 -54.90 15.36
N ILE A 495 -14.84 -56.10 15.94
CA ILE A 495 -15.87 -56.53 16.89
C ILE A 495 -15.35 -56.38 18.32
N ILE A 496 -16.09 -55.64 19.16
CA ILE A 496 -15.81 -55.45 20.60
C ILE A 496 -17.11 -55.74 21.35
N GLU A 497 -17.07 -56.64 22.34
CA GLU A 497 -18.24 -56.99 23.19
C GLU A 497 -19.50 -57.43 22.41
N ASN A 498 -19.29 -57.97 21.20
CA ASN A 498 -20.28 -58.34 20.17
C ASN A 498 -20.91 -57.19 19.37
N GLU A 499 -20.50 -55.94 19.59
CA GLU A 499 -20.82 -54.83 18.70
C GLU A 499 -19.78 -54.71 17.57
N GLY A 500 -20.25 -54.49 16.34
CA GLY A 500 -19.40 -54.36 15.15
C GLY A 500 -19.14 -52.91 14.77
N TYR A 501 -17.86 -52.54 14.63
CA TYR A 501 -17.39 -51.20 14.33
C TYR A 501 -16.64 -51.16 13.00
N ASP A 502 -17.24 -50.55 11.98
CA ASP A 502 -16.66 -50.44 10.65
C ASP A 502 -15.59 -49.35 10.56
N LEU A 503 -14.37 -49.77 10.19
CA LEU A 503 -13.20 -48.91 9.99
C LEU A 503 -12.80 -48.91 8.51
N PRO A 504 -12.64 -47.74 7.85
CA PRO A 504 -12.22 -47.68 6.45
C PRO A 504 -10.86 -48.34 6.20
N VAL A 505 -10.72 -49.06 5.08
CA VAL A 505 -9.44 -49.62 4.62
C VAL A 505 -8.93 -48.81 3.44
N TYR A 506 -7.71 -48.29 3.54
CA TYR A 506 -7.06 -47.48 2.51
C TYR A 506 -5.86 -48.21 1.89
N SER A 507 -5.80 -48.28 0.56
CA SER A 507 -4.62 -48.74 -0.18
C SER A 507 -3.80 -47.57 -0.73
N GLY A 508 -2.48 -47.75 -0.72
CA GLY A 508 -1.52 -46.94 -1.49
C GLY A 508 -1.49 -47.30 -2.98
N SER A 509 -0.47 -46.80 -3.69
CA SER A 509 -0.10 -47.28 -5.03
C SER A 509 0.77 -48.53 -4.98
N MET A 510 1.53 -48.74 -3.90
CA MET A 510 2.33 -49.94 -3.60
C MET A 510 2.32 -50.22 -2.09
N GLY A 511 2.65 -51.45 -1.70
CA GLY A 511 2.66 -51.90 -0.30
C GLY A 511 1.28 -52.30 0.27
N PRO A 512 1.24 -52.74 1.54
CA PRO A 512 0.02 -53.24 2.17
C PRO A 512 -1.01 -52.14 2.46
N PRO A 513 -2.32 -52.47 2.50
CA PRO A 513 -3.36 -51.54 2.91
C PRO A 513 -3.31 -51.24 4.43
N GLY A 514 -3.79 -50.06 4.81
CA GLY A 514 -3.89 -49.60 6.19
C GLY A 514 -5.34 -49.41 6.63
N ILE A 515 -5.63 -49.71 7.90
CA ILE A 515 -6.95 -49.51 8.52
C ILE A 515 -6.97 -48.11 9.18
N ASP A 516 -8.00 -47.32 8.87
CA ASP A 516 -8.18 -45.99 9.44
C ASP A 516 -8.78 -46.05 10.84
N VAL A 517 -7.90 -45.99 11.84
CA VAL A 517 -8.27 -45.98 13.27
C VAL A 517 -8.56 -44.58 13.83
N ARG A 518 -8.61 -43.52 13.01
CA ARG A 518 -8.83 -42.13 13.50
C ARG A 518 -10.16 -41.96 14.25
N SER A 519 -11.17 -42.73 13.91
CA SER A 519 -12.48 -42.72 14.57
C SER A 519 -12.58 -43.70 15.76
N LEU A 520 -11.64 -44.64 15.90
CA LEU A 520 -11.72 -45.78 16.82
C LEU A 520 -12.06 -45.37 18.25
N TYR A 521 -11.28 -44.46 18.85
CA TYR A 521 -11.50 -44.02 20.23
C TYR A 521 -12.84 -43.29 20.42
N LYS A 522 -13.30 -42.55 19.40
CA LYS A 522 -14.61 -41.88 19.44
C LYS A 522 -15.77 -42.87 19.31
N GLN A 523 -15.59 -43.96 18.56
CA GLN A 523 -16.61 -44.98 18.35
C GLN A 523 -16.69 -45.99 19.50
N THR A 524 -15.55 -46.40 20.06
CA THR A 524 -15.44 -47.57 20.96
C THR A 524 -14.90 -47.26 22.35
N GLY A 525 -14.36 -46.07 22.60
CA GLY A 525 -13.60 -45.74 23.81
C GLY A 525 -12.23 -46.45 23.94
N HIS A 526 -11.83 -47.26 22.95
CA HIS A 526 -10.57 -48.02 22.96
C HIS A 526 -9.45 -47.32 22.18
N PHE A 527 -8.21 -47.61 22.54
CA PHE A 527 -7.00 -47.17 21.82
C PHE A 527 -6.30 -48.37 21.16
N THR A 528 -5.63 -48.14 20.03
CA THR A 528 -4.62 -49.08 19.52
C THR A 528 -3.43 -49.18 20.47
N PHE A 529 -2.77 -50.33 20.50
CA PHE A 529 -1.54 -50.55 21.26
C PHE A 529 -0.47 -51.19 20.36
N ASP A 530 0.43 -50.35 19.86
CA ASP A 530 1.55 -50.73 18.99
C ASP A 530 2.78 -49.85 19.33
N PRO A 531 3.55 -50.21 20.38
CA PRO A 531 4.56 -49.34 20.97
C PRO A 531 5.80 -49.17 20.08
N GLY A 532 6.08 -50.14 19.20
CA GLY A 532 7.11 -50.03 18.17
C GLY A 532 6.62 -49.37 16.87
N TYR A 533 5.32 -49.02 16.78
CA TYR A 533 4.61 -48.61 15.57
C TYR A 533 4.70 -49.60 14.39
N THR A 534 4.99 -50.86 14.68
CA THR A 534 5.28 -51.91 13.69
C THR A 534 4.12 -52.24 12.74
N SER A 535 2.89 -52.01 13.18
CA SER A 535 1.64 -52.20 12.44
C SER A 535 0.94 -50.87 12.11
N THR A 536 1.52 -49.73 12.53
CA THR A 536 0.89 -48.40 12.44
C THR A 536 1.39 -47.61 11.24
N CYS A 537 0.54 -47.43 10.22
CA CYS A 537 0.81 -46.48 9.14
C CYS A 537 0.53 -45.03 9.60
N SER A 538 1.55 -44.33 10.08
CA SER A 538 1.41 -43.00 10.69
C SER A 538 1.04 -41.86 9.72
N ALA A 539 1.31 -42.04 8.42
CA ALA A 539 1.10 -41.02 7.40
C ALA A 539 0.99 -41.61 5.99
N GLU A 540 0.39 -40.83 5.08
CA GLU A 540 0.62 -40.97 3.64
C GLU A 540 2.02 -40.44 3.27
N SER A 541 2.63 -41.01 2.22
CA SER A 541 3.92 -40.59 1.68
C SER A 541 4.00 -40.80 0.18
N GLN A 542 4.73 -39.93 -0.51
CA GLN A 542 5.01 -40.04 -1.96
C GLN A 542 6.52 -39.90 -2.24
N ILE A 543 7.36 -40.11 -1.22
CA ILE A 543 8.80 -39.80 -1.25
C ILE A 543 9.62 -41.05 -1.58
N THR A 544 9.51 -42.09 -0.76
CA THR A 544 10.27 -43.35 -0.87
C THR A 544 9.33 -44.52 -0.69
N PHE A 545 9.61 -45.65 -1.34
CA PHE A 545 9.01 -46.96 -1.07
C PHE A 545 10.10 -47.99 -0.81
N THR A 546 9.88 -48.90 0.15
CA THR A 546 10.81 -50.01 0.42
C THR A 546 10.08 -51.32 0.65
N ASP A 547 10.37 -52.33 -0.17
CA ASP A 547 9.96 -53.72 0.05
C ASP A 547 11.17 -54.55 0.50
N GLY A 548 11.20 -54.92 1.79
CA GLY A 548 12.27 -55.72 2.36
C GLY A 548 12.22 -57.22 2.04
N SER A 549 11.17 -57.68 1.36
CA SER A 549 10.99 -59.06 0.88
C SER A 549 11.56 -59.20 -0.53
N GLU A 550 11.17 -58.28 -1.41
CA GLU A 550 11.62 -58.24 -2.82
C GLU A 550 12.95 -57.47 -3.00
N GLY A 551 13.52 -56.93 -1.93
CA GLY A 551 14.79 -56.18 -1.95
C GLY A 551 14.70 -54.79 -2.61
N GLN A 552 13.49 -54.30 -2.89
CA GLN A 552 13.26 -53.11 -3.70
C GLN A 552 13.29 -51.80 -2.88
N LEU A 553 14.05 -50.81 -3.35
CA LEU A 553 14.05 -49.44 -2.83
C LEU A 553 13.82 -48.45 -3.98
N LEU A 554 12.76 -47.64 -3.88
CA LEU A 554 12.41 -46.62 -4.89
C LEU A 554 12.40 -45.22 -4.27
N TYR A 555 13.11 -44.26 -4.89
CA TYR A 555 12.95 -42.83 -4.60
C TYR A 555 12.06 -42.19 -5.66
N ARG A 556 10.88 -41.70 -5.26
CA ARG A 556 9.84 -41.15 -6.16
C ARG A 556 9.45 -42.09 -7.31
N GLY A 557 9.60 -43.40 -7.13
CA GLY A 557 9.38 -44.42 -8.16
C GLY A 557 10.59 -44.72 -9.06
N TYR A 558 11.73 -44.04 -8.91
CA TYR A 558 12.97 -44.43 -9.59
C TYR A 558 13.72 -45.50 -8.75
N PRO A 559 14.19 -46.60 -9.35
CA PRO A 559 15.04 -47.59 -8.67
C PRO A 559 16.32 -46.96 -8.12
N ILE A 560 16.71 -47.36 -6.90
CA ILE A 560 17.90 -46.83 -6.25
C ILE A 560 19.19 -47.15 -7.02
N GLU A 561 19.20 -48.27 -7.75
CA GLU A 561 20.33 -48.73 -8.57
C GLU A 561 20.59 -47.75 -9.72
N GLN A 562 19.55 -47.40 -10.49
CA GLN A 562 19.64 -46.42 -11.57
C GLN A 562 20.11 -45.05 -11.05
N LEU A 563 19.55 -44.58 -9.93
CA LEU A 563 19.97 -43.31 -9.32
C LEU A 563 21.42 -43.35 -8.82
N ALA A 564 21.86 -44.47 -8.24
CA ALA A 564 23.23 -44.63 -7.77
C ALA A 564 24.24 -44.84 -8.90
N GLU A 565 23.83 -45.27 -10.10
CA GLU A 565 24.74 -45.43 -11.25
C GLU A 565 24.80 -44.23 -12.19
N GLU A 566 23.67 -43.58 -12.47
CA GLU A 566 23.57 -42.58 -13.54
C GLU A 566 23.33 -41.13 -13.08
N SER A 567 23.12 -40.90 -11.77
CA SER A 567 22.74 -39.60 -11.20
C SER A 567 23.69 -39.10 -10.12
N THR A 568 23.54 -37.83 -9.73
CA THR A 568 24.33 -37.17 -8.67
C THR A 568 23.50 -36.92 -7.42
N PHE A 569 24.15 -36.78 -6.26
CA PHE A 569 23.44 -36.49 -5.00
C PHE A 569 22.61 -35.19 -5.06
N LEU A 570 23.03 -34.18 -5.82
CA LEU A 570 22.24 -32.95 -5.99
C LEU A 570 20.97 -33.16 -6.84
N GLU A 571 20.99 -34.04 -7.84
CA GLU A 571 19.78 -34.46 -8.55
C GLU A 571 18.84 -35.26 -7.64
N VAL A 572 19.38 -36.18 -6.84
CA VAL A 572 18.57 -36.98 -5.89
C VAL A 572 17.98 -36.10 -4.78
N ALA A 573 18.73 -35.12 -4.26
CA ALA A 573 18.20 -34.12 -3.33
C ALA A 573 17.09 -33.27 -3.98
N TYR A 574 17.25 -32.87 -5.25
CA TYR A 574 16.21 -32.18 -6.01
C TYR A 574 14.96 -33.07 -6.20
N LEU A 575 15.14 -34.34 -6.56
CA LEU A 575 14.09 -35.34 -6.77
C LEU A 575 13.28 -35.58 -5.49
N LEU A 576 13.94 -35.77 -4.36
CA LEU A 576 13.28 -36.00 -3.07
C LEU A 576 12.45 -34.79 -2.64
N ILE A 577 12.92 -33.55 -2.88
CA ILE A 577 12.16 -32.32 -2.59
C ILE A 577 10.99 -32.15 -3.57
N ASN A 578 11.26 -32.13 -4.88
CA ASN A 578 10.33 -31.63 -5.90
C ASN A 578 9.42 -32.73 -6.49
N GLY A 579 9.78 -34.01 -6.35
CA GLY A 579 9.01 -35.17 -6.85
C GLY A 579 9.46 -35.73 -8.20
N GLU A 580 10.26 -34.97 -8.94
CA GLU A 580 10.76 -35.30 -10.28
C GLU A 580 12.22 -34.85 -10.41
N LEU A 581 12.98 -35.52 -11.30
CA LEU A 581 14.37 -35.18 -11.58
C LEU A 581 14.46 -33.82 -12.31
N PRO A 582 15.53 -33.04 -12.12
CA PRO A 582 15.64 -31.72 -12.73
C PRO A 582 15.93 -31.78 -14.23
N ASP A 583 15.34 -30.84 -14.99
CA ASP A 583 15.86 -30.46 -16.30
C ASP A 583 17.22 -29.72 -16.16
N HIS A 584 17.94 -29.56 -17.28
CA HIS A 584 19.24 -28.90 -17.32
C HIS A 584 19.29 -27.51 -16.66
N ASN A 585 18.25 -26.69 -16.82
CA ASN A 585 18.18 -25.34 -16.26
C ASN A 585 17.78 -25.37 -14.77
N ALA A 586 16.85 -26.25 -14.39
CA ALA A 586 16.48 -26.48 -13.00
C ALA A 586 17.69 -26.98 -12.18
N TYR A 587 18.49 -27.90 -12.74
CA TYR A 587 19.70 -28.42 -12.10
C TYR A 587 20.71 -27.31 -11.83
N HIS A 588 21.13 -26.56 -12.85
CA HIS A 588 22.09 -25.46 -12.65
C HIS A 588 21.55 -24.33 -11.77
N LYS A 589 20.23 -24.07 -11.76
CA LYS A 589 19.61 -23.12 -10.80
C LYS A 589 19.77 -23.63 -9.37
N PHE A 590 19.47 -24.91 -9.12
CA PHE A 590 19.59 -25.54 -7.80
C PHE A 590 21.05 -25.66 -7.32
N GLU A 591 21.94 -26.21 -8.15
CA GLU A 591 23.39 -26.31 -7.92
C GLU A 591 23.99 -24.95 -7.51
N LYS A 592 23.69 -23.89 -8.27
CA LYS A 592 24.17 -22.52 -8.01
C LYS A 592 23.62 -21.96 -6.69
N ILE A 593 22.36 -22.27 -6.34
CA ILE A 593 21.75 -21.88 -5.05
C ILE A 593 22.45 -22.60 -3.90
N ILE A 594 22.61 -23.92 -3.95
CA ILE A 594 23.27 -24.71 -2.89
C ILE A 594 24.71 -24.24 -2.70
N THR A 595 25.48 -24.17 -3.78
CA THR A 595 26.89 -23.74 -3.77
C THR A 595 27.08 -22.37 -3.09
N ARG A 596 26.22 -21.40 -3.40
CA ARG A 596 26.28 -20.05 -2.83
C ARG A 596 25.87 -19.94 -1.36
N HIS A 597 25.26 -20.98 -0.76
CA HIS A 597 24.83 -20.97 0.64
C HIS A 597 25.70 -21.82 1.57
N THR A 598 26.80 -22.41 1.08
CA THR A 598 27.69 -23.30 1.85
C THR A 598 28.39 -22.66 3.06
N MET A 599 28.61 -21.34 3.02
CA MET A 599 29.32 -20.61 4.07
C MET A 599 28.50 -20.48 5.37
N LEU A 600 29.15 -20.69 6.51
CA LEU A 600 28.58 -20.47 7.85
C LEU A 600 28.86 -19.04 8.32
N HIS A 601 27.92 -18.43 9.05
CA HIS A 601 28.13 -17.14 9.71
C HIS A 601 29.31 -17.22 10.70
N ASP A 602 30.17 -16.20 10.78
CA ASP A 602 31.45 -16.37 11.48
C ASP A 602 31.28 -16.56 13.00
N SER A 603 30.22 -16.02 13.62
CA SER A 603 29.87 -16.29 15.03
C SER A 603 29.67 -17.78 15.34
N ILE A 604 29.41 -18.64 14.34
CA ILE A 604 29.35 -20.10 14.54
C ILE A 604 30.75 -20.66 14.90
N GLU A 605 31.85 -19.96 14.60
CA GLU A 605 33.19 -20.25 15.15
C GLU A 605 33.23 -20.15 16.68
N GLN A 606 32.57 -19.14 17.26
CA GLN A 606 32.50 -18.97 18.71
C GLN A 606 31.70 -20.11 19.35
N PHE A 607 30.61 -20.54 18.69
CA PHE A 607 29.84 -21.70 19.10
C PHE A 607 30.65 -23.01 19.04
N PHE A 608 31.42 -23.24 17.97
CA PHE A 608 32.34 -24.39 17.88
C PHE A 608 33.39 -24.39 18.99
N ARG A 609 33.96 -23.22 19.33
CA ARG A 609 34.93 -23.06 20.43
C ARG A 609 34.34 -23.27 21.83
N GLY A 610 33.01 -23.26 21.96
CA GLY A 610 32.32 -23.63 23.21
C GLY A 610 32.35 -25.13 23.50
N PHE A 611 32.56 -25.99 22.51
CA PHE A 611 32.70 -27.43 22.73
C PHE A 611 34.12 -27.77 23.22
N ARG A 612 34.20 -28.71 24.16
CA ARG A 612 35.48 -29.37 24.49
C ARG A 612 36.09 -30.02 23.25
N ARG A 613 37.43 -30.11 23.19
CA ARG A 613 38.16 -30.66 22.04
C ARG A 613 37.86 -32.14 21.77
N ASP A 614 37.48 -32.87 22.82
CA ASP A 614 37.11 -34.29 22.83
C ASP A 614 35.59 -34.53 22.68
N ALA A 615 34.77 -33.49 22.48
CA ALA A 615 33.33 -33.66 22.32
C ALA A 615 32.98 -34.46 21.05
N HIS A 616 31.91 -35.26 21.14
CA HIS A 616 31.51 -36.13 20.04
C HIS A 616 31.00 -35.32 18.82
N PRO A 617 31.38 -35.64 17.56
CA PRO A 617 30.96 -34.89 16.39
C PRO A 617 29.44 -34.76 16.22
N MET A 618 28.65 -35.78 16.60
CA MET A 618 27.18 -35.70 16.57
C MET A 618 26.63 -34.69 17.59
N ALA A 619 27.27 -34.51 18.74
CA ALA A 619 26.88 -33.49 19.72
C ALA A 619 27.16 -32.08 19.18
N MET A 620 28.33 -31.87 18.54
CA MET A 620 28.64 -30.63 17.84
C MET A 620 27.63 -30.34 16.72
N MET A 621 27.31 -31.35 15.92
CA MET A 621 26.36 -31.24 14.81
C MET A 621 24.94 -30.94 15.29
N CYS A 622 24.44 -31.66 16.29
CA CYS A 622 23.11 -31.45 16.88
C CYS A 622 22.98 -30.03 17.46
N GLY A 623 23.94 -29.59 18.28
CA GLY A 623 23.95 -28.25 18.86
C GLY A 623 24.06 -27.15 17.80
N THR A 624 24.94 -27.32 16.81
CA THR A 624 25.17 -26.31 15.76
C THR A 624 23.97 -26.19 14.82
N VAL A 625 23.34 -27.31 14.45
CA VAL A 625 22.13 -27.31 13.62
C VAL A 625 20.95 -26.70 14.36
N GLY A 626 20.78 -27.00 15.66
CA GLY A 626 19.79 -26.31 16.50
C GLY A 626 20.04 -24.79 16.55
N ALA A 627 21.29 -24.37 16.76
CA ALA A 627 21.68 -22.96 16.81
C ALA A 627 21.45 -22.20 15.49
N LEU A 628 21.36 -22.88 14.33
CA LEU A 628 21.02 -22.22 13.06
C LEU A 628 19.66 -21.52 13.10
N SER A 629 18.72 -21.96 13.95
CA SER A 629 17.43 -21.30 14.14
C SER A 629 17.57 -19.84 14.62
N GLY A 630 18.56 -19.54 15.46
CA GLY A 630 18.88 -18.19 15.92
C GLY A 630 19.67 -17.35 14.91
N PHE A 631 20.45 -17.99 14.03
CA PHE A 631 21.18 -17.29 12.96
C PHE A 631 20.35 -17.05 11.68
N TYR A 632 19.23 -17.75 11.53
CA TYR A 632 18.39 -17.73 10.33
C TYR A 632 16.90 -17.70 10.73
N HIS A 633 16.54 -16.68 11.50
CA HIS A 633 15.22 -16.46 12.10
C HIS A 633 14.17 -15.92 11.12
N ASP A 634 14.11 -16.43 9.88
CA ASP A 634 13.09 -16.03 8.90
C ASP A 634 11.70 -16.50 9.41
N ASP A 635 10.92 -15.58 10.00
CA ASP A 635 9.77 -15.89 10.88
C ASP A 635 8.76 -16.88 10.26
N ASP A 636 8.52 -16.75 8.95
CA ASP A 636 7.60 -17.53 8.15
C ASP A 636 8.05 -18.99 7.86
N ALA A 637 9.25 -19.41 8.24
CA ALA A 637 9.86 -20.69 7.79
C ALA A 637 9.12 -21.96 8.25
N HIS A 638 8.20 -21.86 9.20
CA HIS A 638 7.36 -22.94 9.71
C HIS A 638 6.00 -23.08 8.99
N THR A 639 5.73 -22.23 7.98
CA THR A 639 4.42 -22.16 7.29
C THR A 639 4.32 -23.07 6.05
N THR A 640 3.09 -23.32 5.57
CA THR A 640 2.81 -24.36 4.56
C THR A 640 3.13 -23.99 3.10
N VAL A 641 3.34 -22.70 2.78
CA VAL A 641 3.88 -22.24 1.48
C VAL A 641 4.67 -20.95 1.70
N ASN A 642 6.01 -21.00 1.67
CA ASN A 642 6.83 -19.79 1.80
C ASN A 642 8.27 -19.91 1.28
N GLU A 643 8.80 -18.80 0.77
CA GLU A 643 10.20 -18.64 0.38
C GLU A 643 11.15 -18.83 1.56
N ALA A 644 10.76 -18.40 2.77
CA ALA A 644 11.51 -18.62 4.00
C ALA A 644 11.79 -20.11 4.27
N ARG A 645 10.80 -20.98 4.01
CA ARG A 645 10.94 -22.43 4.19
C ARG A 645 11.81 -23.04 3.09
N ASP A 646 11.59 -22.67 1.84
CA ASP A 646 12.37 -23.18 0.71
C ASP A 646 13.86 -22.77 0.85
N MET A 647 14.12 -21.54 1.31
CA MET A 647 15.46 -21.07 1.71
C MET A 647 16.03 -21.80 2.93
N ALA A 648 15.22 -22.18 3.92
CA ALA A 648 15.68 -23.02 5.03
C ALA A 648 16.13 -24.41 4.55
N ILE A 649 15.39 -25.03 3.63
CA ILE A 649 15.76 -26.30 2.98
C ILE A 649 17.08 -26.17 2.21
N TYR A 650 17.23 -25.14 1.38
CA TYR A 650 18.47 -24.90 0.63
C TYR A 650 19.67 -24.61 1.55
N ARG A 651 19.46 -23.84 2.63
CA ARG A 651 20.50 -23.57 3.64
C ARG A 651 20.87 -24.81 4.45
N LEU A 652 19.92 -25.69 4.77
CA LEU A 652 20.19 -26.98 5.42
C LEU A 652 21.10 -27.84 4.55
N ILE A 653 20.71 -28.11 3.30
CA ILE A 653 21.52 -28.90 2.35
C ILE A 653 22.90 -28.28 2.16
N ALA A 654 22.99 -26.97 1.94
CA ALA A 654 24.28 -26.30 1.70
C ALA A 654 25.22 -26.30 2.93
N LYS A 655 24.68 -26.24 4.16
CA LYS A 655 25.49 -26.02 5.37
C LYS A 655 25.85 -27.30 6.13
N ILE A 656 25.07 -28.38 6.00
CA ILE A 656 25.34 -29.66 6.67
C ILE A 656 26.75 -30.20 6.35
N PRO A 657 27.24 -30.22 5.09
CA PRO A 657 28.63 -30.63 4.79
C PRO A 657 29.67 -29.76 5.50
N THR A 658 29.47 -28.44 5.53
CA THR A 658 30.37 -27.48 6.19
C THR A 658 30.38 -27.66 7.72
N ILE A 659 29.25 -28.02 8.33
CA ILE A 659 29.15 -28.31 9.77
C ILE A 659 29.86 -29.63 10.09
N ALA A 660 29.59 -30.69 9.32
CA ALA A 660 30.19 -32.01 9.54
C ALA A 660 31.72 -31.98 9.35
N ALA A 661 32.21 -31.38 8.27
CA ALA A 661 33.65 -31.24 8.02
C ALA A 661 34.34 -30.40 9.11
N ARG A 662 33.67 -29.37 9.65
CA ARG A 662 34.21 -28.53 10.72
C ARG A 662 34.22 -29.23 12.07
N ALA A 663 33.21 -30.05 12.38
CA ALA A 663 33.22 -30.93 13.56
C ALA A 663 34.38 -31.95 13.49
N TYR A 664 34.62 -32.55 12.32
CA TYR A 664 35.78 -33.42 12.08
C TYR A 664 37.11 -32.68 12.26
N LYS A 665 37.33 -31.54 11.57
CA LYS A 665 38.56 -30.74 11.73
C LYS A 665 38.78 -30.33 13.20
N TYR A 666 37.71 -29.99 13.91
CA TYR A 666 37.79 -29.59 15.31
C TYR A 666 38.21 -30.75 16.23
N SER A 667 37.64 -31.94 16.09
CA SER A 667 38.01 -33.08 16.94
C SER A 667 39.44 -33.58 16.69
N ILE A 668 39.93 -33.55 15.45
CA ILE A 668 41.32 -33.98 15.11
C ILE A 668 42.38 -32.90 15.33
N GLY A 669 42.04 -31.77 15.95
CA GLY A 669 43.01 -30.72 16.30
C GLY A 669 43.32 -29.70 15.19
N GLN A 670 42.76 -29.83 13.99
CA GLN A 670 43.18 -29.11 12.77
C GLN A 670 42.44 -27.78 12.54
N PRO A 671 42.97 -26.87 11.70
CA PRO A 671 42.30 -25.62 11.31
C PRO A 671 41.07 -25.85 10.41
N ARG A 672 40.14 -24.90 10.44
CA ARG A 672 38.98 -24.89 9.53
C ARG A 672 39.40 -24.69 8.07
N VAL A 673 38.79 -25.45 7.16
CA VAL A 673 38.89 -25.27 5.71
C VAL A 673 37.56 -24.67 5.23
N TYR A 674 37.61 -23.69 4.33
CA TYR A 674 36.41 -23.06 3.77
C TYR A 674 35.86 -23.85 2.57
N PRO A 675 34.54 -23.76 2.27
CA PRO A 675 33.98 -24.28 1.03
C PRO A 675 34.64 -23.66 -0.20
N ASN A 676 34.88 -24.46 -1.25
CA ASN A 676 35.28 -23.98 -2.56
C ASN A 676 34.13 -24.14 -3.57
N ASN A 677 33.71 -23.02 -4.17
CA ASN A 677 32.61 -22.96 -5.14
C ASN A 677 32.97 -23.47 -6.54
N SER A 678 34.21 -23.92 -6.78
CA SER A 678 34.64 -24.53 -8.05
C SER A 678 34.64 -26.06 -8.02
N LEU A 679 34.06 -26.67 -6.97
CA LEU A 679 34.04 -28.12 -6.75
C LEU A 679 32.59 -28.61 -6.66
N SER A 680 32.33 -29.84 -7.10
CA SER A 680 31.04 -30.50 -6.90
C SER A 680 30.76 -30.73 -5.40
N TYR A 681 29.51 -31.07 -5.05
CA TYR A 681 29.08 -31.21 -3.66
C TYR A 681 29.94 -32.21 -2.85
N ALA A 682 30.19 -33.41 -3.39
CA ALA A 682 31.06 -34.41 -2.77
C ALA A 682 32.55 -33.99 -2.76
N GLU A 683 33.08 -33.38 -3.84
CA GLU A 683 34.45 -32.86 -3.86
C GLU A 683 34.69 -31.76 -2.82
N ASN A 684 33.73 -30.85 -2.66
CA ASN A 684 33.81 -29.75 -1.72
C ASN A 684 33.79 -30.25 -0.26
N PHE A 685 32.97 -31.27 0.04
CA PHE A 685 33.02 -31.95 1.33
C PHE A 685 34.37 -32.62 1.59
N MET A 686 34.89 -33.39 0.63
CA MET A 686 36.21 -34.04 0.74
C MET A 686 37.35 -33.03 0.89
N HIS A 687 37.30 -31.91 0.16
CA HIS A 687 38.20 -30.78 0.30
C HIS A 687 38.17 -30.22 1.74
N MET A 688 36.99 -29.94 2.29
CA MET A 688 36.86 -29.39 3.65
C MET A 688 37.31 -30.37 4.74
N CYS A 689 37.06 -31.67 4.57
CA CYS A 689 37.48 -32.68 5.54
C CYS A 689 39.00 -32.91 5.54
N PHE A 690 39.64 -33.04 4.38
CA PHE A 690 40.99 -33.61 4.29
C PHE A 690 42.11 -32.64 3.90
N SER A 691 41.80 -31.47 3.32
CA SER A 691 42.85 -30.48 2.99
C SER A 691 43.50 -29.90 4.25
N VAL A 692 44.78 -29.51 4.16
CA VAL A 692 45.50 -28.78 5.20
C VAL A 692 46.24 -27.58 4.59
N PRO A 693 46.51 -26.49 5.33
CA PRO A 693 47.18 -25.30 4.77
C PRO A 693 48.62 -25.53 4.29
N ALA A 694 49.25 -26.65 4.67
CA ALA A 694 50.65 -26.95 4.37
C ALA A 694 50.90 -27.48 2.96
N GLU A 695 49.89 -28.01 2.26
CA GLU A 695 50.07 -28.65 0.96
C GLU A 695 48.83 -28.58 0.05
N LYS A 696 49.01 -28.88 -1.25
CA LYS A 696 47.91 -28.92 -2.23
C LYS A 696 47.24 -30.29 -2.23
N TYR A 697 46.14 -30.41 -1.50
CA TYR A 697 45.29 -31.61 -1.53
C TYR A 697 44.81 -31.92 -2.95
N ARG A 698 45.01 -33.16 -3.41
CA ARG A 698 44.53 -33.66 -4.71
C ARG A 698 43.43 -34.70 -4.47
N ILE A 699 42.22 -34.38 -4.93
CA ILE A 699 41.05 -35.24 -4.76
C ILE A 699 41.07 -36.35 -5.82
N SER A 700 40.79 -37.60 -5.43
CA SER A 700 40.64 -38.72 -6.37
C SER A 700 39.21 -38.79 -6.91
N PRO A 701 38.98 -38.72 -8.25
CA PRO A 701 37.63 -38.83 -8.83
C PRO A 701 36.92 -40.16 -8.52
N VAL A 702 37.67 -41.22 -8.19
CA VAL A 702 37.09 -42.50 -7.75
C VAL A 702 36.46 -42.37 -6.37
N VAL A 703 37.15 -41.69 -5.45
CA VAL A 703 36.67 -41.45 -4.07
C VAL A 703 35.49 -40.47 -4.06
N VAL A 704 35.50 -39.47 -4.95
CA VAL A 704 34.35 -38.56 -5.16
C VAL A 704 33.09 -39.34 -5.50
N ARG A 705 33.15 -40.20 -6.54
CA ARG A 705 32.00 -41.02 -6.95
C ARG A 705 31.55 -41.99 -5.84
N ALA A 706 32.47 -42.54 -5.06
CA ALA A 706 32.11 -43.38 -3.92
C ALA A 706 31.35 -42.60 -2.83
N ILE A 707 31.79 -41.38 -2.49
CA ILE A 707 31.12 -40.52 -1.51
C ILE A 707 29.76 -40.04 -2.02
N ASP A 708 29.65 -39.65 -3.29
CA ASP A 708 28.38 -39.19 -3.87
C ASP A 708 27.34 -40.34 -3.90
N LYS A 709 27.76 -41.56 -4.29
CA LYS A 709 26.94 -42.77 -4.17
C LYS A 709 26.53 -43.07 -2.72
N ILE A 710 27.44 -42.92 -1.75
CA ILE A 710 27.11 -43.09 -0.32
C ILE A 710 26.04 -42.08 0.12
N PHE A 711 26.13 -40.82 -0.32
CA PHE A 711 25.09 -39.82 -0.03
C PHE A 711 23.75 -40.16 -0.69
N ILE A 712 23.75 -40.63 -1.94
CA ILE A 712 22.53 -41.08 -2.64
C ILE A 712 21.87 -42.23 -1.86
N LEU A 713 22.61 -43.28 -1.52
CA LEU A 713 22.09 -44.48 -0.84
C LEU A 713 21.54 -44.23 0.57
N HIS A 714 21.83 -43.08 1.18
CA HIS A 714 21.36 -42.70 2.52
C HIS A 714 20.45 -41.45 2.51
N ALA A 715 19.97 -41.01 1.34
CA ALA A 715 19.26 -39.73 1.19
C ALA A 715 17.85 -39.74 1.86
N ASP A 716 17.14 -40.87 1.82
CA ASP A 716 15.96 -41.16 2.64
C ASP A 716 15.82 -42.67 2.91
N HIS A 717 15.10 -43.04 3.96
CA HIS A 717 14.77 -44.43 4.27
C HIS A 717 13.38 -44.51 4.93
N GLU A 718 12.34 -44.03 4.22
CA GLU A 718 10.95 -43.98 4.67
C GLU A 718 10.77 -43.34 6.07
N GLN A 719 9.78 -43.80 6.82
CA GLN A 719 9.48 -43.40 8.20
C GLN A 719 10.37 -44.15 9.21
N ASN A 720 11.69 -44.11 9.00
CA ASN A 720 12.65 -44.49 10.03
C ASN A 720 12.54 -43.55 11.26
N ALA A 721 13.07 -43.97 12.40
CA ALA A 721 12.92 -43.26 13.67
C ALA A 721 13.32 -41.77 13.59
N SER A 722 14.41 -41.42 12.89
CA SER A 722 14.81 -40.02 12.70
C SER A 722 13.85 -39.25 11.78
N THR A 723 13.40 -39.82 10.66
CA THR A 723 12.41 -39.17 9.78
C THR A 723 11.07 -38.96 10.50
N SER A 724 10.62 -39.94 11.27
CA SER A 724 9.42 -39.82 12.12
C SER A 724 9.59 -38.79 13.24
N THR A 725 10.77 -38.70 13.85
CA THR A 725 11.09 -37.66 14.85
C THR A 725 11.06 -36.26 14.23
N VAL A 726 11.61 -36.07 13.02
CA VAL A 726 11.54 -34.80 12.27
C VAL A 726 10.08 -34.42 11.98
N ARG A 727 9.23 -35.38 11.57
CA ARG A 727 7.80 -35.12 11.32
C ARG A 727 7.01 -34.84 12.61
N MET A 728 7.35 -35.51 13.72
CA MET A 728 6.71 -35.30 15.03
C MET A 728 7.09 -33.94 15.63
N ALA A 729 8.36 -33.52 15.51
CA ALA A 729 8.77 -32.16 15.84
C ALA A 729 8.05 -31.15 14.94
N GLY A 730 8.03 -31.40 13.62
CA GLY A 730 7.38 -30.54 12.64
C GLY A 730 5.87 -30.39 12.82
N SER A 731 5.16 -31.41 13.33
CA SER A 731 3.71 -31.31 13.58
C SER A 731 3.35 -30.35 14.71
N SER A 732 4.30 -30.00 15.59
CA SER A 732 4.13 -28.94 16.59
C SER A 732 4.28 -27.52 16.03
N GLY A 733 4.66 -27.37 14.76
CA GLY A 733 5.01 -26.08 14.16
C GLY A 733 6.44 -25.60 14.45
N ALA A 734 7.30 -26.46 15.01
CA ALA A 734 8.67 -26.11 15.34
C ALA A 734 9.52 -25.72 14.11
N ASN A 735 10.49 -24.84 14.33
CA ASN A 735 11.39 -24.30 13.30
C ASN A 735 12.15 -25.43 12.56
N PRO A 736 12.28 -25.39 11.21
CA PRO A 736 12.93 -26.45 10.43
C PRO A 736 14.33 -26.86 10.92
N TYR A 737 15.17 -25.91 11.36
CA TYR A 737 16.50 -26.22 11.89
C TYR A 737 16.42 -27.02 13.20
N ALA A 738 15.46 -26.70 14.08
CA ALA A 738 15.21 -27.44 15.32
C ALA A 738 14.62 -28.84 15.05
N CYS A 739 13.72 -28.97 14.07
CA CYS A 739 13.19 -30.27 13.64
C CYS A 739 14.28 -31.20 13.12
N ILE A 740 15.20 -30.68 12.30
CA ILE A 740 16.37 -31.47 11.83
C ILE A 740 17.35 -31.76 12.98
N ALA A 741 17.54 -30.85 13.94
CA ALA A 741 18.34 -31.13 15.13
C ALA A 741 17.75 -32.29 15.97
N ALA A 742 16.42 -32.35 16.12
CA ALA A 742 15.76 -33.49 16.76
C ALA A 742 15.94 -34.81 15.96
N GLY A 743 15.92 -34.74 14.63
CA GLY A 743 16.28 -35.86 13.75
C GLY A 743 17.72 -36.34 13.96
N ILE A 744 18.69 -35.42 14.08
CA ILE A 744 20.10 -35.71 14.33
C ILE A 744 20.29 -36.32 15.74
N ALA A 745 19.57 -35.82 16.75
CA ALA A 745 19.59 -36.39 18.10
C ALA A 745 19.06 -37.83 18.12
N CYS A 746 17.96 -38.11 17.41
CA CYS A 746 17.44 -39.47 17.23
C CYS A 746 18.42 -40.37 16.46
N LEU A 747 19.06 -39.84 15.41
CA LEU A 747 20.06 -40.57 14.62
C LEU A 747 21.31 -40.95 15.42
N TRP A 748 21.72 -40.14 16.40
CA TRP A 748 22.90 -40.41 17.23
C TRP A 748 22.74 -41.65 18.15
N GLY A 749 21.52 -42.15 18.35
CA GLY A 749 21.28 -43.35 19.17
C GLY A 749 22.04 -44.59 18.65
N PRO A 750 22.68 -45.40 19.54
CA PRO A 750 23.41 -46.62 19.14
C PRO A 750 22.58 -47.61 18.31
N SER A 751 21.30 -47.79 18.66
CA SER A 751 20.35 -48.68 17.96
C SER A 751 19.82 -48.13 16.62
N HIS A 752 20.30 -46.96 16.17
CA HIS A 752 19.91 -46.33 14.91
C HIS A 752 21.15 -45.96 14.06
N GLY A 753 21.62 -44.71 14.06
CA GLY A 753 22.80 -44.32 13.28
C GLY A 753 24.12 -44.87 13.83
N GLY A 754 24.18 -45.16 15.14
CA GLY A 754 25.35 -45.80 15.76
C GLY A 754 25.51 -47.29 15.40
N ALA A 755 24.56 -47.92 14.69
CA ALA A 755 24.62 -49.34 14.36
C ALA A 755 25.83 -49.71 13.48
N ASN A 756 26.27 -48.79 12.60
CA ASN A 756 27.48 -48.95 11.79
C ASN A 756 28.75 -48.90 12.65
N GLU A 757 28.78 -48.04 13.66
CA GLU A 757 29.90 -47.97 14.62
C GLU A 757 29.92 -49.21 15.53
N ALA A 758 28.75 -49.64 16.02
CA ALA A 758 28.61 -50.88 16.78
C ALA A 758 29.06 -52.11 15.96
N CYS A 759 28.72 -52.18 14.66
CA CYS A 759 29.19 -53.22 13.76
C CYS A 759 30.72 -53.19 13.59
N LEU A 760 31.32 -52.01 13.37
CA LEU A 760 32.77 -51.86 13.28
C LEU A 760 33.48 -52.19 14.60
N ASN A 761 32.87 -51.88 15.75
CA ASN A 761 33.40 -52.22 17.07
C ASN A 761 33.28 -53.72 17.36
N MET A 762 32.18 -54.37 16.99
CA MET A 762 32.03 -55.83 17.01
C MET A 762 33.06 -56.52 16.12
N LEU A 763 33.32 -56.01 14.91
CA LEU A 763 34.35 -56.53 14.01
C LEU A 763 35.77 -56.36 14.61
N ARG A 764 36.03 -55.28 15.35
CA ARG A 764 37.26 -55.09 16.13
C ARG A 764 37.36 -56.02 17.34
N GLU A 765 36.23 -56.34 18.01
CA GLU A 765 36.15 -57.27 19.14
C GLU A 765 36.36 -58.74 18.71
N ILE A 766 35.86 -59.10 17.52
CA ILE A 766 36.15 -60.38 16.84
C ILE A 766 37.65 -60.43 16.45
N GLY A 767 38.14 -59.39 15.78
CA GLY A 767 39.55 -59.17 15.46
C GLY A 767 40.09 -60.03 14.31
N THR A 768 39.96 -61.35 14.39
CA THR A 768 40.48 -62.31 13.40
C THR A 768 39.42 -63.32 12.94
N VAL A 769 39.58 -63.84 11.72
CA VAL A 769 38.56 -64.65 11.01
C VAL A 769 38.23 -65.96 11.74
N ASP A 770 39.24 -66.56 12.39
CA ASP A 770 39.14 -67.78 13.18
C ASP A 770 38.23 -67.65 14.42
N ARG A 771 37.97 -66.43 14.90
CA ARG A 771 37.10 -66.16 16.05
C ARG A 771 35.62 -65.97 15.71
N ILE A 772 35.24 -65.93 14.44
CA ILE A 772 33.82 -65.77 14.04
C ILE A 772 32.88 -66.83 14.66
N PRO A 773 33.24 -68.13 14.78
CA PRO A 773 32.38 -69.14 15.42
C PRO A 773 32.09 -68.87 16.90
N GLU A 774 33.02 -68.24 17.63
CA GLU A 774 32.90 -67.89 19.06
C GLU A 774 31.70 -66.95 19.29
N PHE A 775 31.63 -65.86 18.53
CA PHE A 775 30.59 -64.83 18.66
C PHE A 775 29.22 -65.31 18.16
N ILE A 776 29.19 -66.19 17.15
CA ILE A 776 27.96 -66.83 16.65
C ILE A 776 27.36 -67.80 17.68
N ALA A 777 28.17 -68.37 18.59
CA ALA A 777 27.67 -69.14 19.73
C ALA A 777 27.11 -68.20 20.82
N ARG A 778 27.87 -67.17 21.21
CA ARG A 778 27.45 -66.16 22.20
C ARG A 778 26.10 -65.51 21.87
N ALA A 779 25.86 -65.15 20.60
CA ALA A 779 24.60 -64.57 20.13
C ALA A 779 23.35 -65.48 20.25
N LYS A 780 23.54 -66.77 20.54
CA LYS A 780 22.47 -67.77 20.66
C LYS A 780 22.19 -68.18 22.11
N ASP A 781 23.07 -67.82 23.04
CA ASP A 781 22.85 -68.09 24.47
C ASP A 781 21.86 -67.06 25.05
N ARG A 782 20.90 -67.54 25.83
CA ARG A 782 19.95 -66.69 26.55
C ARG A 782 20.57 -66.05 27.79
N PHE A 783 21.68 -66.58 28.30
CA PHE A 783 22.34 -66.13 29.52
C PHE A 783 23.62 -65.29 29.27
N ASP A 784 24.25 -65.35 28.09
CA ASP A 784 25.23 -64.34 27.66
C ASP A 784 24.49 -63.00 27.43
N PRO A 785 25.00 -61.85 27.91
CA PRO A 785 24.41 -60.53 27.66
C PRO A 785 24.55 -60.02 26.21
N PHE A 786 25.28 -60.72 25.32
CA PHE A 786 25.41 -60.37 23.90
C PHE A 786 24.06 -60.51 23.15
N ARG A 787 23.66 -59.49 22.37
CA ARG A 787 22.26 -59.33 21.90
C ARG A 787 22.09 -58.65 20.53
N LEU A 788 20.91 -58.89 19.95
CA LEU A 788 20.21 -58.07 18.95
C LEU A 788 18.85 -57.61 19.61
N MET A 789 18.27 -56.43 19.29
CA MET A 789 17.36 -55.63 20.19
C MET A 789 15.79 -55.65 19.92
N GLY A 790 14.83 -55.56 20.92
CA GLY A 790 13.39 -55.11 20.67
C GLY A 790 12.02 -55.44 21.44
N PHE A 791 11.32 -54.53 22.23
CA PHE A 791 9.81 -54.30 22.53
C PHE A 791 9.32 -52.97 23.33
N GLY A 792 8.41 -52.92 24.38
CA GLY A 792 8.10 -51.77 25.36
C GLY A 792 6.62 -51.29 25.79
N HIS A 793 6.27 -50.81 27.05
CA HIS A 793 5.01 -50.03 27.51
C HIS A 793 5.00 -49.43 29.00
N ARG A 794 4.02 -48.85 29.82
CA ARG A 794 2.52 -48.49 29.96
C ARG A 794 2.16 -47.46 31.15
N VAL A 795 0.85 -47.14 31.49
CA VAL A 795 0.17 -46.61 32.80
C VAL A 795 -0.31 -45.07 32.87
N TYR A 796 -1.25 -44.39 33.65
CA TYR A 796 -2.25 -44.51 34.83
C TYR A 796 -3.50 -43.48 34.81
N LYS A 797 -4.43 -43.38 35.84
CA LYS A 797 -5.63 -42.41 35.96
C LYS A 797 -6.39 -42.16 37.35
N ASN A 798 -6.16 -41.13 38.22
CA ASN A 798 -7.17 -40.56 39.22
C ASN A 798 -6.70 -39.27 40.00
N PHE A 799 -7.45 -38.75 41.02
CA PHE A 799 -7.15 -37.52 41.83
C PHE A 799 -5.68 -37.43 42.29
N ASP A 800 -5.08 -36.24 42.14
CA ASP A 800 -3.65 -36.00 42.33
C ASP A 800 -3.26 -35.80 43.82
N PRO A 801 -2.47 -36.70 44.44
CA PRO A 801 -2.06 -36.55 45.83
C PRO A 801 -1.06 -35.40 46.08
N ARG A 802 -0.48 -34.80 45.03
CA ARG A 802 0.60 -33.78 45.16
C ARG A 802 0.07 -32.39 45.55
N SER A 803 -1.18 -32.07 45.19
CA SER A 803 -1.79 -30.76 45.50
C SER A 803 -1.85 -30.50 47.01
N ARG A 804 -2.25 -31.50 47.79
CA ARG A 804 -2.41 -31.43 49.25
C ARG A 804 -1.09 -31.25 50.02
N VAL A 805 0.05 -31.51 49.38
CA VAL A 805 1.39 -31.21 49.94
C VAL A 805 1.77 -29.76 49.61
N MET A 806 1.56 -29.33 48.36
CA MET A 806 1.92 -27.99 47.90
C MET A 806 1.08 -26.88 48.58
N GLN A 807 -0.20 -27.14 48.88
CA GLN A 807 -1.06 -26.21 49.63
C GLN A 807 -0.48 -25.88 51.03
N LYS A 808 0.09 -26.86 51.73
CA LYS A 808 0.67 -26.66 53.07
C LYS A 808 1.96 -25.83 53.01
N VAL A 809 2.85 -26.18 52.07
CA VAL A 809 4.08 -25.40 51.78
C VAL A 809 3.74 -23.98 51.34
N ALA A 810 2.65 -23.77 50.61
CA ALA A 810 2.21 -22.46 50.20
C ALA A 810 1.85 -21.56 51.39
N HIS A 811 1.13 -22.05 52.40
CA HIS A 811 0.86 -21.24 53.60
C HIS A 811 2.13 -20.97 54.41
N GLU A 812 2.98 -21.99 54.63
CA GLU A 812 4.21 -21.85 55.42
C GLU A 812 5.20 -20.83 54.84
N VAL A 813 5.31 -20.71 53.51
CA VAL A 813 6.19 -19.72 52.86
C VAL A 813 5.61 -18.30 52.92
N LEU A 814 4.29 -18.14 53.00
CA LEU A 814 3.64 -16.83 53.00
C LEU A 814 3.62 -16.18 54.38
N ASP A 815 3.49 -16.98 55.43
CA ASP A 815 3.46 -16.51 56.81
C ASP A 815 4.86 -16.07 57.31
N GLU A 816 5.94 -16.64 56.75
CA GLU A 816 7.35 -16.30 57.08
C GLU A 816 7.84 -15.00 56.40
N LEU A 817 7.25 -14.60 55.26
CA LEU A 817 7.75 -13.49 54.42
C LEU A 817 7.10 -12.12 54.71
N ASP A 818 6.03 -12.06 55.51
CA ASP A 818 5.27 -10.83 55.87
C ASP A 818 4.87 -9.93 54.65
N LEU A 819 4.54 -10.58 53.52
CA LEU A 819 4.24 -9.90 52.25
C LEU A 819 2.73 -9.60 52.08
N ASN A 820 2.37 -8.32 52.23
CA ASN A 820 1.01 -7.84 51.96
C ASN A 820 0.78 -7.56 50.46
N ASP A 821 0.79 -8.63 49.64
CA ASP A 821 0.62 -8.58 48.18
C ASP A 821 -0.88 -8.54 47.76
N PRO A 822 -1.33 -7.54 46.97
CA PRO A 822 -2.71 -7.47 46.47
C PRO A 822 -3.16 -8.68 45.63
N ILE A 823 -2.28 -9.29 44.85
CA ILE A 823 -2.60 -10.45 43.99
C ILE A 823 -2.80 -11.70 44.85
N LEU A 824 -1.99 -11.84 45.90
CA LEU A 824 -2.08 -12.95 46.85
C LEU A 824 -3.42 -12.95 47.60
N ASN A 825 -3.87 -11.78 48.04
CA ASN A 825 -5.14 -11.62 48.74
C ASN A 825 -6.34 -12.01 47.85
N VAL A 826 -6.28 -11.74 46.54
CA VAL A 826 -7.28 -12.19 45.57
C VAL A 826 -7.25 -13.71 45.39
N ALA A 827 -6.07 -14.34 45.37
CA ALA A 827 -5.93 -15.79 45.23
C ALA A 827 -6.51 -16.56 46.42
N LYS A 828 -6.27 -16.10 47.65
CA LYS A 828 -6.80 -16.73 48.89
C LYS A 828 -8.34 -16.69 48.95
N GLU A 829 -8.97 -15.57 48.61
CA GLU A 829 -10.44 -15.48 48.62
C GLU A 829 -11.07 -16.28 47.45
N LEU A 830 -10.39 -16.37 46.30
CA LEU A 830 -10.82 -17.20 45.17
C LEU A 830 -10.80 -18.71 45.50
N GLU A 831 -9.76 -19.19 46.19
CA GLU A 831 -9.67 -20.59 46.66
C GLU A 831 -10.84 -20.94 47.58
N LYS A 832 -11.12 -20.08 48.56
CA LYS A 832 -12.22 -20.25 49.51
C LYS A 832 -13.57 -20.31 48.80
N ILE A 833 -13.88 -19.34 47.93
CA ILE A 833 -15.14 -19.30 47.16
C ILE A 833 -15.29 -20.56 46.28
N ALA A 834 -14.22 -21.02 45.62
CA ALA A 834 -14.26 -22.21 44.77
C ALA A 834 -14.45 -23.54 45.53
N LEU A 835 -14.25 -23.55 46.86
CA LEU A 835 -14.49 -24.70 47.74
C LEU A 835 -15.86 -24.62 48.44
N GLU A 836 -16.42 -23.42 48.61
CA GLU A 836 -17.72 -23.17 49.25
C GLU A 836 -18.90 -23.15 48.24
N ASP A 837 -18.65 -23.01 46.93
CA ASP A 837 -19.66 -22.95 45.87
C ASP A 837 -20.15 -24.35 45.37
N GLU A 838 -21.47 -24.53 45.28
CA GLU A 838 -22.12 -25.79 44.91
C GLU A 838 -21.79 -26.28 43.47
N TYR A 839 -21.55 -25.38 42.51
CA TYR A 839 -21.26 -25.74 41.12
C TYR A 839 -19.87 -26.36 40.97
N PHE A 840 -18.87 -25.80 41.66
CA PHE A 840 -17.49 -26.29 41.62
C PHE A 840 -17.33 -27.59 42.41
N ALA A 841 -17.93 -27.66 43.61
CA ALA A 841 -17.98 -28.88 44.41
C ALA A 841 -18.65 -30.04 43.65
N GLY A 842 -19.82 -29.80 43.03
CA GLY A 842 -20.56 -30.81 42.26
C GLY A 842 -19.79 -31.39 41.07
N LYS A 843 -18.82 -30.64 40.51
CA LYS A 843 -17.98 -31.06 39.38
C LYS A 843 -16.58 -31.58 39.77
N LYS A 844 -16.23 -31.62 41.06
CA LYS A 844 -14.93 -32.10 41.57
C LYS A 844 -13.73 -31.32 41.00
N LEU A 845 -13.90 -30.02 40.73
CA LEU A 845 -12.89 -29.15 40.13
C LEU A 845 -11.97 -28.53 41.20
N TYR A 846 -11.21 -29.38 41.89
CA TYR A 846 -10.32 -28.96 42.97
C TYR A 846 -9.04 -28.26 42.46
N PRO A 847 -8.47 -27.29 43.21
CA PRO A 847 -7.17 -26.71 42.89
C PRO A 847 -6.05 -27.77 42.89
N ASN A 848 -5.17 -27.70 41.89
CA ASN A 848 -4.13 -28.71 41.64
C ASN A 848 -2.73 -28.22 42.10
N VAL A 849 -1.69 -29.03 41.86
CA VAL A 849 -0.30 -28.67 42.23
C VAL A 849 0.24 -27.44 41.48
N ASP A 850 -0.24 -27.19 40.26
CA ASP A 850 0.18 -26.04 39.44
C ASP A 850 -0.41 -24.71 39.98
N PHE A 851 -1.61 -24.72 40.55
CA PHE A 851 -2.23 -23.57 41.21
C PHE A 851 -1.41 -23.09 42.42
N TYR A 852 -1.17 -23.98 43.39
CA TYR A 852 -0.42 -23.62 44.61
C TYR A 852 1.05 -23.28 44.34
N SER A 853 1.70 -23.98 43.39
CA SER A 853 3.09 -23.64 43.03
C SER A 853 3.21 -22.30 42.30
N GLY A 854 2.21 -21.89 41.50
CA GLY A 854 2.16 -20.56 40.91
C GLY A 854 2.12 -19.43 41.95
N ILE A 855 1.38 -19.63 43.05
CA ILE A 855 1.32 -18.68 44.17
C ILE A 855 2.69 -18.57 44.86
N VAL A 856 3.31 -19.71 45.19
CA VAL A 856 4.63 -19.75 45.87
C VAL A 856 5.75 -19.14 45.01
N LEU A 857 5.80 -19.46 43.72
CA LEU A 857 6.85 -18.94 42.83
C LEU A 857 6.73 -17.42 42.62
N ASN A 858 5.50 -16.87 42.65
CA ASN A 858 5.29 -15.42 42.63
C ASN A 858 5.74 -14.76 43.95
N ALA A 859 5.38 -15.33 45.10
CA ALA A 859 5.78 -14.80 46.42
C ALA A 859 7.30 -14.86 46.65
N LEU A 860 8.00 -15.85 46.06
CA LEU A 860 9.46 -15.94 46.04
C LEU A 860 10.13 -14.99 45.01
N GLY A 861 9.36 -14.13 44.34
CA GLY A 861 9.88 -13.08 43.46
C GLY A 861 10.33 -13.53 42.06
N PHE A 862 10.01 -14.75 41.62
CA PHE A 862 10.27 -15.16 40.24
C PHE A 862 9.25 -14.54 39.28
N PRO A 863 9.67 -13.97 38.13
CA PRO A 863 8.73 -13.51 37.12
C PRO A 863 8.01 -14.71 36.49
N THR A 864 6.73 -14.54 36.16
CA THR A 864 5.87 -15.62 35.62
C THR A 864 6.41 -16.27 34.34
N SER A 865 7.23 -15.54 33.56
CA SER A 865 7.96 -16.06 32.40
C SER A 865 9.00 -17.14 32.71
N MET A 866 9.44 -17.27 33.96
CA MET A 866 10.39 -18.31 34.40
C MET A 866 9.73 -19.60 34.88
N PHE A 867 8.42 -19.62 35.16
CA PHE A 867 7.77 -20.76 35.82
C PHE A 867 7.89 -22.05 34.99
N THR A 868 7.71 -21.97 33.67
CA THR A 868 7.88 -23.11 32.76
C THR A 868 9.33 -23.58 32.63
N VAL A 869 10.32 -22.70 32.81
CA VAL A 869 11.75 -23.05 32.82
C VAL A 869 12.10 -23.83 34.09
N LEU A 870 11.58 -23.39 35.25
CA LEU A 870 11.71 -24.10 36.52
C LEU A 870 11.00 -25.48 36.48
N PHE A 871 9.85 -25.56 35.82
CA PHE A 871 9.17 -26.84 35.58
C PHE A 871 9.96 -27.77 34.65
N ALA A 872 10.65 -27.24 33.63
CA ALA A 872 11.52 -28.04 32.76
C ALA A 872 12.74 -28.59 33.52
N LEU A 873 13.34 -27.79 34.40
CA LEU A 873 14.43 -28.23 35.29
C LEU A 873 14.00 -29.42 36.16
N ALA A 874 12.84 -29.33 36.81
CA ALA A 874 12.32 -30.44 37.62
C ALA A 874 11.90 -31.65 36.77
N ARG A 875 11.24 -31.44 35.63
CA ARG A 875 10.79 -32.52 34.73
C ARG A 875 11.94 -33.23 34.00
N THR A 876 13.13 -32.65 33.92
CA THR A 876 14.32 -33.29 33.34
C THR A 876 14.64 -34.62 34.01
N VAL A 877 14.42 -34.76 35.33
CA VAL A 877 14.58 -36.03 36.04
C VAL A 877 13.55 -37.06 35.57
N GLY A 878 12.27 -36.67 35.40
CA GLY A 878 11.23 -37.56 34.86
C GLY A 878 11.48 -37.96 33.39
N TRP A 879 11.99 -37.03 32.58
CA TRP A 879 12.35 -37.31 31.18
C TRP A 879 13.52 -38.27 31.06
N ILE A 880 14.58 -38.09 31.86
CA ILE A 880 15.73 -39.00 31.83
C ILE A 880 15.39 -40.36 32.47
N SER A 881 14.53 -40.41 33.49
CA SER A 881 14.02 -41.67 34.04
C SER A 881 13.17 -42.46 33.05
N GLN A 882 12.26 -41.82 32.30
CA GLN A 882 11.48 -42.52 31.25
C GLN A 882 12.37 -42.93 30.06
N TRP A 883 13.41 -42.16 29.74
CA TRP A 883 14.42 -42.55 28.76
C TRP A 883 15.29 -43.72 29.24
N ASN A 884 15.59 -43.80 30.54
CA ASN A 884 16.35 -44.89 31.15
C ASN A 884 15.49 -46.17 31.28
N GLU A 885 14.24 -46.05 31.71
CA GLU A 885 13.23 -47.13 31.74
C GLU A 885 13.00 -47.71 30.34
N MET A 886 12.95 -46.87 29.31
CA MET A 886 12.95 -47.28 27.90
C MET A 886 14.23 -48.05 27.51
N LEU A 887 15.40 -47.74 28.07
CA LEU A 887 16.66 -48.45 27.80
C LEU A 887 16.80 -49.76 28.60
N GLU A 888 16.06 -49.91 29.70
CA GLU A 888 16.12 -51.07 30.61
C GLU A 888 15.03 -52.12 30.34
N ASP A 889 13.97 -51.81 29.58
CA ASP A 889 12.98 -52.81 29.17
C ASP A 889 13.65 -53.94 28.34
N PRO A 890 13.59 -55.22 28.79
CA PRO A 890 14.14 -56.36 28.06
C PRO A 890 13.62 -56.49 26.63
N GLY A 891 12.49 -55.84 26.34
CA GLY A 891 12.21 -55.35 25.01
C GLY A 891 12.27 -53.83 24.90
N GLN A 892 13.23 -53.29 24.14
CA GLN A 892 13.11 -51.96 23.50
C GLN A 892 13.24 -52.03 21.97
N ARG A 893 12.12 -51.89 21.21
CA ARG A 893 12.14 -51.80 19.73
C ARG A 893 12.44 -50.35 19.35
N ILE A 894 13.26 -50.16 18.33
CA ILE A 894 13.30 -48.90 17.59
C ILE A 894 11.92 -48.60 17.01
N GLY A 895 11.31 -47.47 17.42
CA GLY A 895 10.03 -47.01 16.89
C GLY A 895 10.14 -46.72 15.39
N ARG A 896 9.44 -47.51 14.57
CA ARG A 896 9.46 -47.43 13.10
C ARG A 896 8.04 -47.52 12.57
N PRO A 897 7.26 -46.42 12.63
CA PRO A 897 5.94 -46.39 12.01
C PRO A 897 6.05 -46.66 10.51
N ARG A 898 5.02 -47.28 9.95
CA ARG A 898 4.90 -47.46 8.50
C ARG A 898 4.28 -46.22 7.85
N GLN A 899 4.17 -46.26 6.53
CA GLN A 899 3.54 -45.25 5.69
C GLN A 899 2.68 -45.92 4.62
N LEU A 900 1.62 -45.23 4.17
CA LEU A 900 0.94 -45.60 2.92
C LEU A 900 1.67 -44.90 1.77
N TYR A 901 2.40 -45.67 0.95
CA TYR A 901 3.05 -45.14 -0.24
C TYR A 901 2.02 -44.89 -1.34
N SER A 902 1.90 -43.65 -1.79
CA SER A 902 1.02 -43.23 -2.88
C SER A 902 1.77 -42.51 -4.00
N GLY A 903 3.10 -42.68 -4.05
CA GLY A 903 3.97 -42.11 -5.08
C GLY A 903 3.84 -42.83 -6.42
N ALA A 904 4.75 -42.51 -7.35
CA ALA A 904 4.80 -43.19 -8.64
C ALA A 904 5.21 -44.67 -8.49
N THR A 905 4.68 -45.51 -9.37
CA THR A 905 5.21 -46.84 -9.69
C THR A 905 6.62 -46.74 -10.32
N PRO A 906 7.34 -47.85 -10.55
CA PRO A 906 8.63 -47.83 -11.23
C PRO A 906 8.68 -46.96 -12.49
N ARG A 907 9.75 -46.15 -12.61
CA ARG A 907 10.08 -45.26 -13.74
C ARG A 907 11.56 -45.37 -14.08
N ASP A 908 11.89 -45.35 -15.36
CA ASP A 908 13.28 -45.35 -15.84
C ASP A 908 13.92 -43.97 -15.77
N TYR A 909 15.20 -43.94 -15.40
CA TYR A 909 16.06 -42.77 -15.49
C TYR A 909 16.34 -42.37 -16.95
N VAL A 910 16.58 -41.07 -17.18
CA VAL A 910 17.00 -40.50 -18.46
C VAL A 910 18.08 -39.45 -18.16
N PRO A 911 19.26 -39.44 -18.81
CA PRO A 911 20.33 -38.48 -18.50
C PRO A 911 19.94 -37.01 -18.64
N VAL A 912 20.52 -36.10 -17.85
CA VAL A 912 20.26 -34.64 -17.87
C VAL A 912 20.33 -34.03 -19.27
N SER A 913 21.23 -34.51 -20.13
CA SER A 913 21.40 -34.03 -21.51
C SER A 913 20.30 -34.48 -22.49
N GLY A 914 19.34 -35.29 -22.02
CA GLY A 914 18.18 -35.78 -22.76
C GLY A 914 16.84 -35.49 -22.06
N ARG A 915 16.80 -34.53 -21.13
CA ARG A 915 15.61 -34.06 -20.40
C ARG A 915 15.38 -32.56 -20.60
#